data_AF-A0A9E6AS45-F1
#
_entry.id   AF-A0A9E6AS45-F1
#
_cell.length_a   1.000
_cell.length_b   1.000
_cell.length_c   1.000
_cell.angle_alpha   90.00
_cell.angle_beta   90.00
_cell.angle_gamma   90.00
#
_symmetry.space_group_name_H-M   'P 1'
#
loop_
_entity.id
_entity.type
_entity.pdbx_description
1 polymer ?
#
loop_
_entity_poly.entity_id
_entity_poly.type
_entity_poly.pdbx_seq_one_letter_code
_entity_poly.pdbx_strand_id
1 'polypeptide(L)'
;MKDVAIVGMACRFPGATTPSEYWSLLNSGDNAFIDVPKNRWDWNEFFFGHLNPANILNFQKAGFIDQLDQFDHAFFNMDHKDAERLDPQQKLALMATWEALENAGINPHKLNGTETAVIMGVAHSDHARKLKIDYPSYNGKIGEHSYECFVANRISYFLNLKGPSFTINSACSSSLHALYIAQQMLKSHEIDTAIVGGVNAILSVDESISSEMAGWLSARGVTASFADDGDGFVKSEGCGVVVLRRLEDAIEEGNPVLGLLKGIGLSHNGLSNGITAPSRKAQEDLIRKILTRSNLQAEDVTYVEAHGTGTTKGDSFEVTAIIGALSSAKEKTSTCYIGACKSSVGHLEAASGMAGLVKVLLSLKMKRLPAAGNIKRLNQWIKPSKTRKFEILTKPKKWKTYAKPRLAGLSNLSFGGANAFAFIEEYIPDPNDAYELYKTGRETPHTAQMMILSAKTLESLVLSLHKHASESLTQEYLYTLNARRAQHRFRLGCVGASISEIKNQVVAWAEDPNISKLAADCRSTLAKGISYIEMNQLVSACEAELIQFGQFDLAFGANVHTQRFFQNLIRSFSEPEDKVTALLNASIGSTVLRNVLWFFWKNYFEQIDVAVKAPDLTNFKINSQHSNSFKDLFENLDQDIARDQNTLNKNSDYSWDHMLLELLNKQFLCGQTINLATVFSGRVITVPNYQFEETNSWFQTSVLVQHKTENNNKKIKDFF
;
A
#
# COMPACT_ATOMS: atom_id res chain seq x y z
N MET A 1 -7.96 10.39 -33.35
CA MET A 1 -7.63 10.83 -31.97
C MET A 1 -6.89 9.66 -31.33
N LYS A 2 -5.74 9.89 -30.70
CA LYS A 2 -4.96 8.81 -30.07
C LYS A 2 -5.73 8.26 -28.86
N ASP A 3 -5.83 6.94 -28.77
CA ASP A 3 -6.52 6.27 -27.68
C ASP A 3 -5.70 6.33 -26.38
N VAL A 4 -6.38 6.32 -25.24
CA VAL A 4 -5.76 6.23 -23.91
C VAL A 4 -5.95 4.80 -23.40
N ALA A 5 -4.84 4.12 -23.12
CA ALA A 5 -4.80 2.79 -22.56
C ALA A 5 -4.86 2.85 -21.03
N ILE A 6 -5.65 1.96 -20.44
CA ILE A 6 -5.57 1.62 -19.03
C ILE A 6 -4.59 0.45 -18.92
N VAL A 7 -3.42 0.69 -18.35
CA VAL A 7 -2.32 -0.28 -18.35
C VAL A 7 -2.18 -1.04 -17.05
N GLY A 8 -2.66 -0.49 -15.93
CA GLY A 8 -2.65 -1.16 -14.64
C GLY A 8 -3.87 -0.81 -13.80
N MET A 9 -4.21 -1.68 -12.86
CA MET A 9 -5.24 -1.44 -11.87
C MET A 9 -4.92 -2.11 -10.53
N ALA A 10 -5.39 -1.52 -9.44
CA ALA A 10 -5.49 -2.14 -8.13
C ALA A 10 -6.76 -1.67 -7.43
N CYS A 11 -7.25 -2.48 -6.49
CA CYS A 11 -8.38 -2.11 -5.66
C CYS A 11 -8.33 -2.80 -4.31
N ARG A 12 -8.80 -2.08 -3.29
CA ARG A 12 -9.11 -2.57 -1.96
C ARG A 12 -10.54 -2.17 -1.63
N PHE A 13 -11.46 -3.11 -1.73
CA PHE A 13 -12.89 -2.97 -1.50
C PHE A 13 -13.33 -3.92 -0.37
N PRO A 14 -14.54 -3.76 0.18
CA PRO A 14 -15.03 -4.67 1.21
C PRO A 14 -15.07 -6.10 0.71
N GLY A 15 -14.55 -7.03 1.51
CA GLY A 15 -14.42 -8.45 1.15
C GLY A 15 -13.47 -8.75 -0.01
N ALA A 16 -12.70 -7.76 -0.50
CA ALA A 16 -11.80 -7.94 -1.63
C ALA A 16 -10.63 -6.95 -1.62
N THR A 17 -9.44 -7.42 -1.26
CA THR A 17 -8.20 -6.63 -1.22
C THR A 17 -7.45 -6.61 -2.56
N THR A 18 -7.91 -7.37 -3.55
CA THR A 18 -7.32 -7.43 -4.90
C THR A 18 -8.38 -7.47 -6.01
N PRO A 19 -8.03 -7.12 -7.27
CA PRO A 19 -8.96 -7.26 -8.39
C PRO A 19 -9.46 -8.69 -8.62
N SER A 20 -8.64 -9.70 -8.31
CA SER A 20 -9.02 -11.11 -8.42
C SER A 20 -10.06 -11.51 -7.38
N GLU A 21 -9.88 -11.10 -6.12
CA GLU A 21 -10.86 -11.30 -5.05
C GLU A 21 -12.17 -10.56 -5.35
N TYR A 22 -12.08 -9.33 -5.86
CA TYR A 22 -13.25 -8.55 -6.26
C TYR A 22 -14.01 -9.24 -7.39
N TRP A 23 -13.31 -9.82 -8.37
CA TRP A 23 -13.95 -10.64 -9.40
C TRP A 23 -14.67 -11.86 -8.82
N SER A 24 -14.04 -12.58 -7.88
CA SER A 24 -14.67 -13.72 -7.20
C SER A 24 -15.94 -13.30 -6.45
N LEU A 25 -15.90 -12.19 -5.72
CA LEU A 25 -17.07 -11.62 -5.04
C LEU A 25 -18.17 -11.30 -6.05
N LEU A 26 -17.88 -10.54 -7.10
CA LEU A 26 -18.87 -10.20 -8.13
C LEU A 26 -19.48 -11.44 -8.80
N ASN A 27 -18.65 -12.45 -9.11
CA ASN A 27 -19.10 -13.64 -9.83
C ASN A 27 -19.92 -14.60 -8.94
N SER A 28 -19.73 -14.58 -7.62
CA SER A 28 -20.58 -15.32 -6.67
C SER A 28 -22.01 -14.77 -6.63
N GLY A 29 -22.18 -13.46 -6.85
CA GLY A 29 -23.45 -12.76 -6.67
C GLY A 29 -23.71 -12.32 -5.21
N ASP A 30 -22.74 -12.55 -4.32
CA ASP A 30 -22.78 -12.14 -2.92
C ASP A 30 -22.48 -10.64 -2.74
N ASN A 31 -22.59 -10.20 -1.49
CA ASN A 31 -22.22 -8.86 -1.05
C ASN A 31 -21.30 -8.91 0.17
N ALA A 32 -20.55 -7.84 0.37
CA ALA A 32 -19.60 -7.68 1.47
C ALA A 32 -20.14 -6.71 2.54
N PHE A 33 -21.45 -6.72 2.79
CA PHE A 33 -22.08 -5.88 3.82
C PHE A 33 -22.04 -6.58 5.16
N ILE A 34 -21.40 -5.94 6.13
CA ILE A 34 -21.31 -6.43 7.51
C ILE A 34 -21.89 -5.39 8.46
N ASP A 35 -22.25 -5.84 9.66
CA ASP A 35 -22.60 -4.91 10.74
C ASP A 35 -21.38 -4.06 11.08
N VAL A 36 -21.60 -2.82 11.55
CA VAL A 36 -20.48 -1.93 11.90
C VAL A 36 -19.57 -2.61 12.94
N PRO A 37 -18.26 -2.74 12.64
CA PRO A 37 -17.33 -3.34 13.58
C PRO A 37 -17.20 -2.50 14.86
N LYS A 38 -17.11 -3.17 16.02
CA LYS A 38 -16.97 -2.51 17.34
C LYS A 38 -15.74 -1.60 17.44
N ASN A 39 -14.68 -1.89 16.70
CA ASN A 39 -13.46 -1.07 16.66
C ASN A 39 -13.61 0.21 15.81
N ARG A 40 -14.76 0.43 15.14
CA ARG A 40 -15.08 1.70 14.47
C ARG A 40 -15.82 2.65 15.40
N TRP A 41 -16.97 2.20 15.90
CA TRP A 41 -17.74 2.83 16.98
C TRP A 41 -18.73 1.82 17.56
N ASP A 42 -19.07 1.97 18.84
CA ASP A 42 -20.11 1.16 19.48
C ASP A 42 -21.47 1.83 19.28
N TRP A 43 -22.36 1.17 18.55
CA TRP A 43 -23.74 1.62 18.39
C TRP A 43 -24.46 1.81 19.73
N ASN A 44 -24.16 0.97 20.74
CA ASN A 44 -24.81 1.04 22.05
C ASN A 44 -24.53 2.37 22.76
N GLU A 45 -23.35 2.97 22.58
CA GLU A 45 -23.00 4.25 23.20
C GLU A 45 -23.86 5.41 22.68
N PHE A 46 -24.30 5.34 21.42
CA PHE A 46 -25.24 6.30 20.85
C PHE A 46 -26.67 6.08 21.34
N PHE A 47 -27.07 4.83 21.64
CA PHE A 47 -28.40 4.50 22.17
C PHE A 47 -28.70 5.08 23.56
N PHE A 48 -27.70 5.41 24.38
CA PHE A 48 -27.89 5.80 25.79
C PHE A 48 -27.67 7.30 26.11
N GLY A 49 -27.29 8.15 25.16
CA GLY A 49 -26.96 9.56 25.41
C GLY A 49 -27.90 10.58 24.73
N HIS A 50 -29.03 10.91 25.35
CA HIS A 50 -29.94 12.07 25.09
C HIS A 50 -30.42 12.41 23.65
N LEU A 51 -29.91 11.77 22.61
CA LEU A 51 -30.46 11.70 21.26
C LEU A 51 -31.07 10.32 21.14
N ASN A 52 -32.39 10.18 21.05
CA ASN A 52 -33.03 8.86 20.93
C ASN A 52 -32.76 8.27 19.52
N PRO A 53 -31.78 7.36 19.31
CA PRO A 53 -31.37 6.94 17.97
C PRO A 53 -32.22 5.78 17.45
N ALA A 54 -33.05 5.17 18.31
CA ALA A 54 -34.02 4.15 17.90
C ALA A 54 -35.00 4.68 16.83
N ASN A 55 -35.13 6.00 16.70
CA ASN A 55 -35.92 6.67 15.67
C ASN A 55 -35.06 7.36 14.58
N ILE A 56 -33.72 7.37 14.68
CA ILE A 56 -32.85 8.16 13.78
C ILE A 56 -31.95 7.26 12.92
N LEU A 57 -31.59 6.03 13.34
CA LEU A 57 -30.57 5.22 12.65
C LEU A 57 -31.09 3.80 12.37
N ASN A 58 -31.74 3.59 11.22
CA ASN A 58 -32.16 2.26 10.76
C ASN A 58 -31.07 1.52 9.97
N PHE A 59 -29.90 2.13 9.72
CA PHE A 59 -28.78 1.47 9.05
C PHE A 59 -27.81 0.86 10.07
N GLN A 60 -27.63 -0.47 10.03
CA GLN A 60 -26.65 -1.19 10.85
C GLN A 60 -25.49 -1.76 10.04
N LYS A 61 -25.64 -1.79 8.71
CA LYS A 61 -24.70 -2.42 7.79
C LYS A 61 -23.99 -1.41 6.90
N ALA A 62 -22.71 -1.66 6.67
CA ALA A 62 -21.88 -0.95 5.70
C ALA A 62 -20.86 -1.91 5.07
N GLY A 63 -20.27 -1.49 3.96
CA GLY A 63 -19.11 -2.17 3.39
C GLY A 63 -17.84 -1.64 4.04
N PHE A 64 -17.17 -2.44 4.87
CA PHE A 64 -15.91 -2.05 5.51
C PHE A 64 -14.73 -2.77 4.87
N ILE A 65 -13.59 -2.07 4.80
CA ILE A 65 -12.32 -2.72 4.53
C ILE A 65 -11.81 -3.32 5.84
N ASP A 66 -11.44 -4.61 5.77
CA ASP A 66 -10.76 -5.28 6.88
C ASP A 66 -9.41 -4.62 7.14
N GLN A 67 -9.07 -4.43 8.42
CA GLN A 67 -7.75 -3.95 8.84
C GLN A 67 -7.35 -2.60 8.21
N LEU A 68 -8.29 -1.66 8.13
CA LEU A 68 -8.09 -0.31 7.55
C LEU A 68 -6.89 0.46 8.18
N ASP A 69 -6.56 0.16 9.42
CA ASP A 69 -5.47 0.73 10.19
C ASP A 69 -4.08 0.20 9.81
N GLN A 70 -3.99 -0.99 9.20
CA GLN A 70 -2.73 -1.62 8.85
C GLN A 70 -2.00 -0.94 7.68
N PHE A 71 -0.70 -0.74 7.85
CA PHE A 71 0.16 -0.08 6.86
C PHE A 71 1.63 -0.40 7.10
N ASP A 72 2.34 -0.79 6.03
CA ASP A 72 3.78 -1.03 6.07
C ASP A 72 4.54 0.30 5.97
N HIS A 73 4.63 1.00 7.11
CA HIS A 73 5.27 2.32 7.17
C HIS A 73 6.75 2.28 6.74
N ALA A 74 7.48 1.22 7.09
CA ALA A 74 8.88 1.03 6.72
C ALA A 74 9.02 0.87 5.19
N PHE A 75 8.09 0.17 4.54
CA PHE A 75 8.06 0.10 3.08
C PHE A 75 7.86 1.47 2.43
N PHE A 76 7.02 2.32 3.00
CA PHE A 76 6.78 3.67 2.48
C PHE A 76 7.76 4.73 3.03
N ASN A 77 8.87 4.30 3.65
CA ASN A 77 9.90 5.16 4.24
C ASN A 77 9.31 6.21 5.19
N MET A 78 8.37 5.80 6.03
CA MET A 78 7.64 6.64 6.96
C MET A 78 7.93 6.24 8.41
N ASP A 79 8.15 7.23 9.26
CA ASP A 79 8.27 7.05 10.71
C ASP A 79 6.98 6.43 11.28
N HIS A 80 7.11 5.51 12.22
CA HIS A 80 5.98 4.80 12.82
C HIS A 80 4.95 5.77 13.44
N LYS A 81 5.40 6.79 14.18
CA LYS A 81 4.53 7.75 14.87
C LYS A 81 3.81 8.70 13.93
N ASP A 82 4.40 8.97 12.76
CA ASP A 82 3.75 9.72 11.69
C ASP A 82 2.73 8.82 10.96
N ALA A 83 3.05 7.55 10.73
CA ALA A 83 2.16 6.58 10.08
C ALA A 83 0.91 6.26 10.92
N GLU A 84 1.04 6.13 12.24
CA GLU A 84 -0.10 5.92 13.15
C GLU A 84 -1.14 7.03 13.03
N ARG A 85 -0.69 8.27 12.86
CA ARG A 85 -1.54 9.46 12.75
C ARG A 85 -2.01 9.75 11.35
N LEU A 86 -1.61 8.96 10.36
CA LEU A 86 -1.95 9.26 8.97
C LEU A 86 -3.40 8.87 8.68
N ASP A 87 -4.13 9.75 7.98
CA ASP A 87 -5.46 9.42 7.45
C ASP A 87 -5.39 8.07 6.69
N PRO A 88 -6.20 7.06 7.07
CA PRO A 88 -6.23 5.78 6.39
C PRO A 88 -6.47 5.87 4.88
N GLN A 89 -7.13 6.93 4.41
CA GLN A 89 -7.29 7.18 2.97
C GLN A 89 -5.95 7.38 2.26
N GLN A 90 -4.98 8.05 2.90
CA GLN A 90 -3.64 8.22 2.35
C GLN A 90 -2.86 6.89 2.33
N LYS A 91 -3.01 6.07 3.39
CA LYS A 91 -2.41 4.73 3.48
C LYS A 91 -2.90 3.82 2.35
N LEU A 92 -4.22 3.74 2.17
CA LEU A 92 -4.86 2.96 1.11
C LEU A 92 -4.42 3.41 -0.28
N ALA A 93 -4.38 4.72 -0.53
CA ALA A 93 -3.98 5.27 -1.83
C ALA A 93 -2.52 4.95 -2.17
N LEU A 94 -1.60 5.01 -1.19
CA LEU A 94 -0.20 4.61 -1.38
C LEU A 94 -0.06 3.13 -1.74
N MET A 95 -0.71 2.25 -0.97
CA MET A 95 -0.69 0.80 -1.21
C MET A 95 -1.28 0.45 -2.57
N ALA A 96 -2.49 0.94 -2.87
CA ALA A 96 -3.16 0.69 -4.14
C ALA A 96 -2.38 1.26 -5.33
N THR A 97 -1.70 2.39 -5.17
CA THR A 97 -0.84 2.93 -6.24
C THR A 97 0.35 2.01 -6.53
N TRP A 98 1.04 1.54 -5.49
CA TRP A 98 2.15 0.60 -5.68
C TRP A 98 1.69 -0.67 -6.40
N GLU A 99 0.58 -1.25 -5.94
CA GLU A 99 -0.02 -2.45 -6.53
C GLU A 99 -0.46 -2.21 -7.99
N ALA A 100 -1.00 -1.03 -8.31
CA ALA A 100 -1.42 -0.69 -9.68
C ALA A 100 -0.24 -0.55 -10.63
N LEU A 101 0.90 0.00 -10.16
CA LEU A 101 2.14 0.08 -10.93
C LEU A 101 2.74 -1.30 -11.18
N GLU A 102 2.76 -2.17 -10.17
CA GLU A 102 3.17 -3.57 -10.35
C GLU A 102 2.25 -4.31 -11.32
N ASN A 103 0.93 -4.07 -11.24
CA ASN A 103 -0.04 -4.62 -12.18
C ASN A 103 0.20 -4.12 -13.62
N ALA A 104 0.60 -2.86 -13.79
CA ALA A 104 1.00 -2.27 -15.07
C ALA A 104 2.34 -2.80 -15.62
N GLY A 105 3.08 -3.60 -14.84
CA GLY A 105 4.44 -3.98 -15.18
C GLY A 105 5.36 -2.75 -15.27
N ILE A 106 5.09 -1.70 -14.51
CA ILE A 106 5.94 -0.51 -14.44
C ILE A 106 6.75 -0.63 -13.16
N ASN A 107 8.08 -0.70 -13.28
CA ASN A 107 8.96 -0.58 -12.13
C ASN A 107 8.82 0.84 -11.56
N PRO A 108 8.34 1.04 -10.32
CA PRO A 108 8.11 2.38 -9.77
C PRO A 108 9.36 3.26 -9.78
N HIS A 109 10.57 2.68 -9.69
CA HIS A 109 11.82 3.44 -9.75
C HIS A 109 12.09 4.07 -11.12
N LYS A 110 11.47 3.58 -12.20
CA LYS A 110 11.58 4.20 -13.54
C LYS A 110 10.76 5.48 -13.68
N LEU A 111 9.79 5.72 -12.79
CA LEU A 111 9.01 6.96 -12.75
C LEU A 111 9.70 8.06 -11.93
N ASN A 112 10.86 7.76 -11.34
CA ASN A 112 11.58 8.73 -10.54
C ASN A 112 11.95 9.96 -11.39
N GLY A 113 11.43 11.12 -11.00
CA GLY A 113 11.68 12.39 -11.69
C GLY A 113 10.84 12.64 -12.95
N THR A 114 9.93 11.74 -13.32
CA THR A 114 9.12 11.88 -14.54
C THR A 114 7.92 12.80 -14.34
N GLU A 115 7.38 13.34 -15.43
CA GLU A 115 6.14 14.13 -15.47
C GLU A 115 4.88 13.25 -15.36
N THR A 116 4.86 12.34 -14.39
CA THR A 116 3.71 11.50 -14.10
C THR A 116 2.71 12.25 -13.23
N ALA A 117 1.46 12.36 -13.68
CA ALA A 117 0.40 12.97 -12.87
C ALA A 117 -0.13 12.01 -11.80
N VAL A 118 -0.58 12.57 -10.68
CA VAL A 118 -1.34 11.86 -9.65
C VAL A 118 -2.63 12.62 -9.37
N ILE A 119 -3.78 11.99 -9.67
CA ILE A 119 -5.09 12.62 -9.50
C ILE A 119 -6.02 11.70 -8.71
N MET A 120 -6.38 12.10 -7.50
CA MET A 120 -7.17 11.27 -6.58
C MET A 120 -8.53 11.90 -6.26
N GLY A 121 -9.61 11.15 -6.46
CA GLY A 121 -10.95 11.52 -5.99
C GLY A 121 -11.08 11.29 -4.48
N VAL A 122 -11.46 12.33 -3.74
CA VAL A 122 -11.67 12.30 -2.28
C VAL A 122 -12.90 13.16 -1.96
N ALA A 123 -13.80 12.68 -1.11
CA ALA A 123 -15.05 13.40 -0.80
C ALA A 123 -15.20 13.81 0.67
N HIS A 124 -14.54 13.11 1.59
CA HIS A 124 -14.73 13.26 3.03
C HIS A 124 -13.39 13.44 3.76
N SER A 125 -13.42 14.29 4.80
CA SER A 125 -12.27 14.64 5.63
C SER A 125 -12.50 14.30 7.11
N ASP A 126 -13.15 13.17 7.38
CA ASP A 126 -13.52 12.72 8.74
C ASP A 126 -12.31 12.70 9.68
N HIS A 127 -11.16 12.25 9.16
CA HIS A 127 -9.92 12.14 9.91
C HIS A 127 -9.45 13.51 10.44
N ALA A 128 -9.47 14.54 9.58
CA ALA A 128 -9.10 15.90 9.95
C ALA A 128 -10.01 16.45 11.06
N ARG A 129 -11.30 16.09 11.02
CA ARG A 129 -12.27 16.50 12.04
C ARG A 129 -11.98 15.82 13.38
N LYS A 130 -11.69 14.52 13.38
CA LYS A 130 -11.30 13.78 14.59
C LYS A 130 -10.04 14.36 15.24
N LEU A 131 -8.97 14.59 14.47
CA LEU A 131 -7.71 15.14 14.99
C LEU A 131 -7.86 16.55 15.56
N LYS A 132 -8.77 17.38 15.03
CA LYS A 132 -8.98 18.75 15.53
C LYS A 132 -9.67 18.80 16.89
N ILE A 133 -10.45 17.78 17.24
CA ILE A 133 -11.18 17.71 18.52
C ILE A 133 -10.23 17.22 19.64
N ASP A 134 -9.20 16.44 19.30
CA ASP A 134 -8.21 15.93 20.23
C ASP A 134 -6.98 16.84 20.34
N TYR A 135 -7.14 17.99 21.01
CA TYR A 135 -6.05 18.98 21.18
C TYR A 135 -4.72 18.41 21.72
N PRO A 136 -4.70 17.44 22.66
CA PRO A 136 -3.48 16.80 23.12
C PRO A 136 -2.67 16.05 22.05
N SER A 137 -3.27 15.63 20.93
CA SER A 137 -2.55 14.94 19.85
C SER A 137 -1.97 15.87 18.77
N TYR A 138 -2.03 17.19 18.99
CA TYR A 138 -1.35 18.18 18.14
C TYR A 138 0.17 18.02 18.19
N ASN A 139 0.76 17.68 17.05
CA ASN A 139 2.20 17.54 16.86
C ASN A 139 2.77 18.51 15.81
N GLY A 140 2.00 19.53 15.41
CA GLY A 140 2.35 20.47 14.36
C GLY A 140 2.22 19.94 12.92
N LYS A 141 1.92 18.64 12.73
CA LYS A 141 1.82 17.97 11.41
C LYS A 141 0.40 17.56 11.01
N ILE A 142 -0.64 18.01 11.72
CA ILE A 142 -2.04 17.62 11.44
C ILE A 142 -2.44 17.87 9.98
N GLY A 143 -1.95 18.96 9.37
CA GLY A 143 -2.19 19.23 7.96
C GLY A 143 -1.71 18.10 7.07
N GLU A 144 -0.46 17.66 7.23
CA GLU A 144 0.14 16.55 6.48
C GLU A 144 -0.61 15.23 6.73
N HIS A 145 -1.06 15.04 7.96
CA HIS A 145 -1.72 13.81 8.40
C HIS A 145 -3.17 13.70 7.95
N SER A 146 -3.85 14.79 7.59
CA SER A 146 -5.30 14.76 7.39
C SER A 146 -5.86 15.54 6.21
N TYR A 147 -5.09 16.43 5.58
CA TYR A 147 -5.62 17.21 4.46
C TYR A 147 -5.71 16.34 3.21
N GLU A 148 -6.84 16.44 2.52
CA GLU A 148 -7.16 15.61 1.36
C GLU A 148 -6.08 15.68 0.28
N CYS A 149 -5.47 16.86 0.07
CA CYS A 149 -4.41 17.04 -0.92
C CYS A 149 -3.22 16.08 -0.75
N PHE A 150 -2.95 15.62 0.48
CA PHE A 150 -1.87 14.67 0.74
C PHE A 150 -2.19 13.25 0.24
N VAL A 151 -3.44 12.91 -0.06
CA VAL A 151 -3.78 11.63 -0.71
C VAL A 151 -3.06 11.50 -2.05
N ALA A 152 -3.01 12.58 -2.85
CA ALA A 152 -2.26 12.62 -4.10
C ALA A 152 -0.79 13.00 -3.88
N ASN A 153 -0.52 14.06 -3.11
CA ASN A 153 0.82 14.62 -2.99
C ASN A 153 1.81 13.68 -2.31
N ARG A 154 1.35 12.81 -1.40
CA ARG A 154 2.22 11.84 -0.74
C ARG A 154 2.67 10.73 -1.68
N ILE A 155 1.83 10.34 -2.66
CA ILE A 155 2.22 9.43 -3.74
C ILE A 155 3.31 10.08 -4.58
N SER A 156 3.08 11.32 -5.02
CA SER A 156 4.05 12.08 -5.83
C SER A 156 5.37 12.27 -5.09
N TYR A 157 5.32 12.58 -3.80
CA TYR A 157 6.51 12.69 -2.95
C TYR A 157 7.26 11.36 -2.85
N PHE A 158 6.56 10.26 -2.50
CA PHE A 158 7.17 8.95 -2.30
C PHE A 158 7.85 8.41 -3.57
N LEU A 159 7.22 8.60 -4.72
CA LEU A 159 7.72 8.15 -6.02
C LEU A 159 8.62 9.18 -6.72
N ASN A 160 8.82 10.36 -6.11
CA ASN A 160 9.52 11.53 -6.67
C ASN A 160 8.99 11.95 -8.06
N LEU A 161 7.67 11.99 -8.24
CA LEU A 161 7.02 12.42 -9.47
C LEU A 161 6.98 13.95 -9.58
N LYS A 162 7.13 14.46 -10.81
CA LYS A 162 7.19 15.90 -11.10
C LYS A 162 5.98 16.42 -11.88
N GLY A 163 5.05 15.54 -12.24
CA GLY A 163 3.82 15.93 -12.92
C GLY A 163 2.75 16.54 -11.99
N PRO A 164 1.60 16.97 -12.53
CA PRO A 164 0.48 17.50 -11.77
C PRO A 164 0.01 16.56 -10.66
N SER A 165 -0.16 17.07 -9.45
CA SER A 165 -0.55 16.28 -8.28
C SER A 165 -1.62 17.00 -7.46
N PHE A 166 -2.85 16.46 -7.44
CA PHE A 166 -3.97 17.10 -6.75
C PHE A 166 -5.13 16.13 -6.48
N THR A 167 -6.04 16.56 -5.60
CA THR A 167 -7.30 15.87 -5.35
C THR A 167 -8.49 16.57 -5.99
N ILE A 168 -9.55 15.81 -6.23
CA ILE A 168 -10.83 16.30 -6.76
C ILE A 168 -11.95 15.87 -5.84
N ASN A 169 -12.84 16.82 -5.52
CA ASN A 169 -14.09 16.54 -4.83
C ASN A 169 -15.28 17.01 -5.68
N SER A 170 -15.94 16.07 -6.33
CA SER A 170 -17.26 16.21 -6.93
C SER A 170 -18.26 15.24 -6.27
N ALA A 171 -18.03 14.93 -4.99
CA ALA A 171 -18.66 13.87 -4.22
C ALA A 171 -18.56 12.49 -4.91
N CYS A 172 -19.69 11.82 -5.17
CA CYS A 172 -19.70 10.43 -5.64
C CYS A 172 -18.99 10.21 -6.99
N SER A 173 -18.89 11.25 -7.83
CA SER A 173 -18.30 11.19 -9.18
C SER A 173 -16.83 11.60 -9.24
N SER A 174 -16.19 11.84 -8.09
CA SER A 174 -14.84 12.40 -7.99
C SER A 174 -13.80 11.62 -8.78
N SER A 175 -13.78 10.29 -8.65
CA SER A 175 -12.82 9.43 -9.37
C SER A 175 -12.98 9.47 -10.90
N LEU A 176 -14.20 9.63 -11.43
CA LEU A 176 -14.38 9.79 -12.88
C LEU A 176 -14.08 11.21 -13.36
N HIS A 177 -14.24 12.23 -12.51
CA HIS A 177 -13.72 13.57 -12.82
C HIS A 177 -12.19 13.54 -12.91
N ALA A 178 -11.52 12.83 -12.00
CA ALA A 178 -10.08 12.60 -12.06
C ALA A 178 -9.67 11.90 -13.36
N LEU A 179 -10.42 10.86 -13.75
CA LEU A 179 -10.19 10.12 -15.00
C LEU A 179 -10.38 11.01 -16.24
N TYR A 180 -11.36 11.91 -16.23
CA TYR A 180 -11.58 12.86 -17.33
C TYR A 180 -10.37 13.78 -17.51
N ILE A 181 -9.88 14.40 -16.43
CA ILE A 181 -8.77 15.34 -16.48
C ILE A 181 -7.49 14.64 -16.94
N ALA A 182 -7.20 13.45 -16.40
CA ALA A 182 -6.05 12.66 -16.84
C ALA A 182 -6.11 12.30 -18.33
N GLN A 183 -7.30 11.93 -18.85
CA GLN A 183 -7.46 11.68 -20.28
C GLN A 183 -7.15 12.93 -21.11
N GLN A 184 -7.56 14.12 -20.65
CA GLN A 184 -7.27 15.36 -21.37
C GLN A 184 -5.76 15.65 -21.39
N MET A 185 -5.10 15.58 -20.22
CA MET A 185 -3.65 15.83 -20.09
C MET A 185 -2.81 14.86 -20.94
N LEU A 186 -3.18 13.58 -20.99
CA LEU A 186 -2.52 12.59 -21.85
C LEU A 186 -2.71 12.91 -23.33
N LYS A 187 -3.92 13.31 -23.73
CA LYS A 187 -4.25 13.65 -25.13
C LYS A 187 -3.62 14.96 -25.59
N SER A 188 -3.40 15.92 -24.68
CA SER A 188 -2.68 17.17 -24.96
C SER A 188 -1.17 17.01 -24.88
N HIS A 189 -0.66 15.81 -24.55
CA HIS A 189 0.76 15.56 -24.31
C HIS A 189 1.37 16.43 -23.19
N GLU A 190 0.55 16.85 -22.22
CA GLU A 190 1.04 17.51 -20.99
C GLU A 190 1.70 16.53 -20.02
N ILE A 191 1.35 15.25 -20.12
CA ILE A 191 1.91 14.15 -19.34
C ILE A 191 1.98 12.88 -20.20
N ASP A 192 2.85 11.93 -19.80
CA ASP A 192 3.01 10.63 -20.47
C ASP A 192 2.42 9.46 -19.68
N THR A 193 2.21 9.66 -18.38
CA THR A 193 1.62 8.67 -17.48
C THR A 193 0.75 9.39 -16.47
N ALA A 194 -0.40 8.80 -16.16
CA ALA A 194 -1.26 9.29 -15.09
C ALA A 194 -1.61 8.14 -14.13
N ILE A 195 -1.42 8.39 -12.84
CA ILE A 195 -1.95 7.56 -11.75
C ILE A 195 -3.25 8.22 -11.32
N VAL A 196 -4.36 7.51 -11.47
CA VAL A 196 -5.69 8.06 -11.24
C VAL A 196 -6.47 7.12 -10.33
N GLY A 197 -7.13 7.67 -9.31
CA GLY A 197 -7.89 6.84 -8.40
C GLY A 197 -9.00 7.57 -7.67
N GLY A 198 -9.59 6.86 -6.73
CA GLY A 198 -10.49 7.41 -5.73
C GLY A 198 -10.40 6.59 -4.45
N VAL A 199 -10.59 7.25 -3.32
CA VAL A 199 -10.56 6.62 -2.00
C VAL A 199 -11.69 7.13 -1.14
N ASN A 200 -12.22 6.23 -0.30
CA ASN A 200 -13.22 6.53 0.69
C ASN A 200 -12.99 5.68 1.95
N ALA A 201 -13.10 6.30 3.12
CA ALA A 201 -13.07 5.61 4.40
C ALA A 201 -14.17 6.17 5.32
N ILE A 202 -14.87 5.29 6.04
CA ILE A 202 -15.93 5.68 6.95
C ILE A 202 -15.32 5.72 8.35
N LEU A 203 -14.83 6.89 8.73
CA LEU A 203 -14.11 7.06 9.99
C LEU A 203 -15.04 7.59 11.07
N SER A 204 -16.16 8.23 10.72
CA SER A 204 -17.08 8.85 11.67
C SER A 204 -18.54 8.45 11.45
N VAL A 205 -19.32 8.44 12.53
CA VAL A 205 -20.77 8.20 12.48
C VAL A 205 -21.54 9.38 11.88
N ASP A 206 -21.08 10.61 12.09
CA ASP A 206 -21.81 11.86 11.74
C ASP A 206 -22.29 11.92 10.29
N GLU A 207 -21.42 11.60 9.31
CA GLU A 207 -21.80 11.58 7.89
C GLU A 207 -22.83 10.50 7.58
N SER A 208 -22.78 9.40 8.33
CA SER A 208 -23.76 8.32 8.21
C SER A 208 -25.11 8.72 8.81
N ILE A 209 -25.12 9.44 9.94
CA ILE A 209 -26.34 10.07 10.50
C ILE A 209 -26.93 11.06 9.49
N SER A 210 -26.11 11.93 8.89
CA SER A 210 -26.56 12.89 7.89
C SER A 210 -27.19 12.20 6.67
N SER A 211 -26.55 11.14 6.18
CA SER A 211 -27.05 10.35 5.04
C SER A 211 -28.38 9.65 5.34
N GLU A 212 -28.55 9.14 6.55
CA GLU A 212 -29.80 8.53 7.02
C GLU A 212 -30.92 9.57 7.15
N MET A 213 -30.64 10.73 7.76
CA MET A 213 -31.60 11.84 7.87
C MET A 213 -32.00 12.38 6.49
N ALA A 214 -31.11 12.31 5.51
CA ALA A 214 -31.39 12.64 4.11
C ALA A 214 -32.21 11.56 3.37
N GLY A 215 -32.43 10.39 3.98
CA GLY A 215 -33.17 9.26 3.41
C GLY A 215 -32.42 8.56 2.28
N TRP A 216 -31.08 8.57 2.31
CA TRP A 216 -30.25 7.97 1.25
C TRP A 216 -29.90 6.50 1.51
N LEU A 217 -29.89 6.09 2.77
CA LEU A 217 -29.44 4.76 3.17
C LEU A 217 -30.57 3.74 3.13
N SER A 218 -30.23 2.50 2.77
CA SER A 218 -31.18 1.39 2.81
C SER A 218 -31.41 0.93 4.25
N ALA A 219 -32.66 0.98 4.70
CA ALA A 219 -33.09 0.44 6.00
C ALA A 219 -32.92 -1.09 6.07
N ARG A 220 -32.88 -1.78 4.92
CA ARG A 220 -32.63 -3.24 4.85
C ARG A 220 -31.15 -3.60 4.93
N GLY A 221 -30.25 -2.62 4.89
CA GLY A 221 -28.81 -2.86 4.88
C GLY A 221 -28.31 -3.57 3.63
N VAL A 222 -28.99 -3.40 2.49
CA VAL A 222 -28.56 -3.92 1.18
C VAL A 222 -28.80 -2.90 0.08
N THR A 223 -27.87 -2.77 -0.86
CA THR A 223 -28.11 -1.98 -2.08
C THR A 223 -28.81 -2.87 -3.11
N ALA A 224 -30.09 -2.60 -3.40
CA ALA A 224 -30.90 -3.38 -4.34
C ALA A 224 -31.11 -2.63 -5.67
N SER A 225 -30.02 -2.43 -6.42
CA SER A 225 -30.05 -1.73 -7.71
C SER A 225 -31.08 -2.34 -8.67
N PHE A 226 -31.95 -1.49 -9.22
CA PHE A 226 -33.01 -1.81 -10.17
C PHE A 226 -34.15 -2.69 -9.62
N ALA A 227 -34.16 -2.96 -8.32
CA ALA A 227 -35.25 -3.68 -7.68
C ALA A 227 -36.47 -2.77 -7.45
N ASP A 228 -37.66 -3.35 -7.45
CA ASP A 228 -38.91 -2.62 -7.19
C ASP A 228 -39.05 -2.14 -5.73
N ASP A 229 -38.38 -2.86 -4.81
CA ASP A 229 -38.26 -2.56 -3.39
C ASP A 229 -36.93 -1.87 -3.04
N GLY A 230 -36.32 -1.18 -4.00
CA GLY A 230 -35.11 -0.38 -3.77
C GLY A 230 -35.37 0.85 -2.88
N ASP A 231 -34.76 0.87 -1.70
CA ASP A 231 -34.99 1.84 -0.63
C ASP A 231 -33.78 2.73 -0.31
N GLY A 232 -32.68 2.62 -1.03
CA GLY A 232 -31.44 3.35 -0.75
C GLY A 232 -30.18 2.51 -1.02
N PHE A 233 -29.03 3.06 -0.66
CA PHE A 233 -27.75 2.36 -0.75
C PHE A 233 -27.16 2.03 0.62
N VAL A 234 -26.21 1.10 0.63
CA VAL A 234 -25.33 0.82 1.78
C VAL A 234 -24.05 1.64 1.61
N LYS A 235 -23.66 2.43 2.62
CA LYS A 235 -22.37 3.16 2.61
C LYS A 235 -21.22 2.17 2.59
N SER A 236 -20.09 2.56 1.98
CA SER A 236 -18.97 1.67 1.85
C SER A 236 -17.60 2.37 1.76
N GLU A 237 -16.58 1.70 2.27
CA GLU A 237 -15.17 2.06 2.16
C GLU A 237 -14.57 1.49 0.87
N GLY A 238 -13.50 2.10 0.38
CA GLY A 238 -12.80 1.55 -0.77
C GLY A 238 -11.72 2.43 -1.33
N CYS A 239 -10.71 1.80 -1.94
CA CYS A 239 -9.74 2.49 -2.79
C CYS A 239 -9.62 1.75 -4.11
N GLY A 240 -9.62 2.48 -5.22
CA GLY A 240 -9.27 1.96 -6.53
C GLY A 240 -8.35 2.91 -7.25
N VAL A 241 -7.32 2.36 -7.90
CA VAL A 241 -6.31 3.11 -8.66
C VAL A 241 -6.12 2.44 -10.01
N VAL A 242 -5.99 3.25 -11.06
CA VAL A 242 -5.62 2.83 -12.42
C VAL A 242 -4.43 3.64 -12.91
N VAL A 243 -3.64 3.02 -13.79
CA VAL A 243 -2.52 3.68 -14.47
C VAL A 243 -2.90 3.86 -15.94
N LEU A 244 -2.75 5.08 -16.44
CA LEU A 244 -3.10 5.46 -17.80
C LEU A 244 -1.86 5.90 -18.59
N ARG A 245 -1.85 5.54 -19.87
CA ARG A 245 -0.87 6.03 -20.87
C ARG A 245 -1.56 6.24 -22.19
N ARG A 246 -0.93 6.96 -23.13
CA ARG A 246 -1.35 6.89 -24.52
C ARG A 246 -1.13 5.46 -25.02
N LEU A 247 -2.02 4.98 -25.89
CA LEU A 247 -1.97 3.59 -26.38
C LEU A 247 -0.66 3.30 -27.12
N GLU A 248 -0.15 4.26 -27.89
CA GLU A 248 1.12 4.12 -28.61
C GLU A 248 2.29 3.90 -27.64
N ASP A 249 2.44 4.74 -26.60
CA ASP A 249 3.49 4.58 -25.59
C ASP A 249 3.35 3.25 -24.84
N ALA A 250 2.12 2.84 -24.54
CA ALA A 250 1.86 1.58 -23.86
C ALA A 250 2.30 0.38 -24.70
N ILE A 251 2.06 0.41 -26.01
CA ILE A 251 2.51 -0.63 -26.94
C ILE A 251 4.03 -0.61 -27.08
N GLU A 252 4.62 0.57 -27.29
CA GLU A 252 6.06 0.76 -27.44
C GLU A 252 6.84 0.26 -26.21
N GLU A 253 6.34 0.54 -25.01
CA GLU A 253 6.97 0.09 -23.77
C GLU A 253 6.58 -1.34 -23.35
N GLY A 254 5.75 -2.02 -24.14
CA GLY A 254 5.26 -3.36 -23.85
C GLY A 254 4.46 -3.44 -22.55
N ASN A 255 3.73 -2.39 -22.21
CA ASN A 255 2.78 -2.41 -21.10
C ASN A 255 1.58 -3.29 -21.44
N PRO A 256 1.01 -4.02 -20.46
CA PRO A 256 -0.28 -4.67 -20.66
C PRO A 256 -1.35 -3.60 -20.92
N VAL A 257 -2.31 -3.89 -21.79
CA VAL A 257 -3.47 -3.02 -22.02
C VAL A 257 -4.72 -3.74 -21.52
N LEU A 258 -5.22 -3.29 -20.37
CA LEU A 258 -6.40 -3.87 -19.71
C LEU A 258 -7.72 -3.46 -20.41
N GLY A 259 -7.70 -2.30 -21.06
CA GLY A 259 -8.81 -1.74 -21.82
C GLY A 259 -8.48 -0.33 -22.31
N LEU A 260 -9.33 0.20 -23.19
CA LEU A 260 -9.17 1.53 -23.78
C LEU A 260 -10.23 2.49 -23.24
N LEU A 261 -9.80 3.66 -22.75
CA LEU A 261 -10.69 4.76 -22.40
C LEU A 261 -11.01 5.56 -23.67
N LYS A 262 -12.01 5.10 -24.43
CA LYS A 262 -12.39 5.68 -25.74
C LYS A 262 -12.95 7.10 -25.62
N GLY A 263 -13.67 7.38 -24.55
CA GLY A 263 -14.26 8.68 -24.32
C GLY A 263 -14.77 8.81 -22.90
N ILE A 264 -14.63 10.00 -22.33
CA ILE A 264 -15.23 10.36 -21.05
C ILE A 264 -15.70 11.80 -21.11
N GLY A 265 -16.78 12.11 -20.42
CA GLY A 265 -17.30 13.46 -20.33
C GLY A 265 -17.93 13.75 -18.99
N LEU A 266 -18.02 15.05 -18.71
CA LEU A 266 -18.62 15.60 -17.51
C LEU A 266 -19.83 16.48 -17.88
N SER A 267 -20.83 16.53 -16.99
CA SER A 267 -21.94 17.47 -17.06
C SER A 267 -22.42 17.87 -15.68
N HIS A 268 -23.34 18.82 -15.61
CA HIS A 268 -24.06 19.16 -14.38
C HIS A 268 -25.57 19.07 -14.63
N ASN A 269 -26.35 18.71 -13.61
CA ASN A 269 -27.82 18.65 -13.73
C ASN A 269 -28.45 20.02 -14.06
N GLY A 270 -27.77 21.11 -13.68
CA GLY A 270 -28.29 22.47 -13.81
C GLY A 270 -29.47 22.71 -12.86
N LEU A 271 -30.42 23.55 -13.27
CA LEU A 271 -31.68 23.71 -12.54
C LEU A 271 -32.57 22.47 -12.75
N SER A 272 -32.79 21.70 -11.67
CA SER A 272 -33.65 20.51 -11.62
C SER A 272 -34.71 20.64 -10.52
N ASN A 273 -35.49 19.58 -10.26
CA ASN A 273 -36.54 19.52 -9.23
C ASN A 273 -36.01 19.55 -7.77
N GLY A 274 -34.83 20.12 -7.56
CA GLY A 274 -34.08 20.09 -6.30
C GLY A 274 -32.59 19.93 -6.58
N ILE A 275 -31.76 20.45 -5.68
CA ILE A 275 -30.29 20.39 -5.80
C ILE A 275 -29.76 18.95 -5.83
N THR A 276 -30.45 18.04 -5.15
CA THR A 276 -30.12 16.61 -5.09
C THR A 276 -30.90 15.74 -6.08
N ALA A 277 -31.80 16.34 -6.85
CA ALA A 277 -32.64 15.59 -7.78
C ALA A 277 -31.87 15.21 -9.06
N PRO A 278 -31.98 13.97 -9.55
CA PRO A 278 -31.34 13.57 -10.80
C PRO A 278 -31.98 14.27 -12.01
N SER A 279 -31.20 14.48 -13.08
CA SER A 279 -31.69 15.03 -14.34
C SER A 279 -31.52 14.03 -15.49
N ARG A 280 -32.63 13.42 -15.91
CA ARG A 280 -32.65 12.49 -17.06
C ARG A 280 -32.07 13.14 -18.31
N LYS A 281 -32.47 14.38 -18.62
CA LYS A 281 -32.01 15.12 -19.80
C LYS A 281 -30.50 15.34 -19.75
N ALA A 282 -29.95 15.78 -18.60
CA ALA A 282 -28.52 16.01 -18.46
C ALA A 282 -27.69 14.72 -18.64
N GLN A 283 -28.21 13.57 -18.20
CA GLN A 283 -27.60 12.26 -18.41
C GLN A 283 -27.66 11.83 -19.88
N GLU A 284 -28.82 11.96 -20.53
CA GLU A 284 -28.98 11.65 -21.95
C GLU A 284 -28.05 12.49 -22.83
N ASP A 285 -28.05 13.81 -22.61
CA ASP A 285 -27.25 14.76 -23.37
C ASP A 285 -25.75 14.50 -23.16
N LEU A 286 -25.34 14.13 -21.94
CA LEU A 286 -23.95 13.75 -21.65
C LEU A 286 -23.53 12.52 -22.46
N ILE A 287 -24.31 11.44 -22.41
CA ILE A 287 -23.98 10.19 -23.13
C ILE A 287 -23.89 10.46 -24.63
N ARG A 288 -24.87 11.17 -25.22
CA ARG A 288 -24.87 11.52 -26.65
C ARG A 288 -23.67 12.39 -27.02
N LYS A 289 -23.34 13.39 -26.20
CA LYS A 289 -22.18 14.27 -26.41
C LYS A 289 -20.88 13.49 -26.47
N ILE A 290 -20.69 12.49 -25.60
CA ILE A 290 -19.49 11.66 -25.59
C ILE A 290 -19.46 10.73 -26.81
N LEU A 291 -20.59 10.11 -27.18
CA LEU A 291 -20.70 9.29 -28.40
C LEU A 291 -20.25 10.09 -29.63
N THR A 292 -20.80 11.29 -29.81
CA THR A 292 -20.43 12.17 -30.93
C THR A 292 -18.96 12.57 -30.89
N ARG A 293 -18.44 13.02 -29.73
CA ARG A 293 -17.04 13.46 -29.59
C ARG A 293 -16.02 12.34 -29.78
N SER A 294 -16.41 11.11 -29.45
CA SER A 294 -15.54 9.93 -29.51
C SER A 294 -15.74 9.13 -30.81
N ASN A 295 -16.60 9.60 -31.71
CA ASN A 295 -17.00 8.92 -32.94
C ASN A 295 -17.48 7.47 -32.69
N LEU A 296 -18.21 7.25 -31.59
CA LEU A 296 -18.76 5.95 -31.21
C LEU A 296 -20.24 5.87 -31.62
N GLN A 297 -20.70 4.68 -31.98
CA GLN A 297 -22.11 4.44 -32.28
C GLN A 297 -22.82 3.89 -31.04
N ALA A 298 -24.03 4.37 -30.77
CA ALA A 298 -24.85 3.92 -29.65
C ALA A 298 -25.08 2.39 -29.65
N GLU A 299 -25.19 1.80 -30.84
CA GLU A 299 -25.49 0.37 -31.00
C GLU A 299 -24.30 -0.54 -30.69
N ASP A 300 -23.08 0.02 -30.66
CA ASP A 300 -21.86 -0.73 -30.34
C ASP A 300 -21.70 -0.95 -28.83
N VAL A 301 -22.35 -0.11 -28.01
CA VAL A 301 -22.35 -0.22 -26.55
C VAL A 301 -23.17 -1.43 -26.14
N THR A 302 -22.56 -2.48 -25.62
CA THR A 302 -23.23 -3.76 -25.28
C THR A 302 -23.39 -4.00 -23.79
N TYR A 303 -22.76 -3.17 -22.96
CA TYR A 303 -22.89 -3.18 -21.52
C TYR A 303 -22.90 -1.76 -20.97
N VAL A 304 -23.65 -1.51 -19.90
CA VAL A 304 -23.53 -0.29 -19.09
C VAL A 304 -23.43 -0.68 -17.61
N GLU A 305 -22.31 -0.33 -16.99
CA GLU A 305 -22.17 -0.27 -15.55
C GLU A 305 -22.80 1.04 -15.08
N ALA A 306 -24.00 0.96 -14.50
CA ALA A 306 -24.75 2.12 -14.07
C ALA A 306 -24.25 2.64 -12.72
N HIS A 307 -24.67 3.85 -12.36
CA HIS A 307 -24.50 4.37 -11.01
C HIS A 307 -25.33 3.54 -10.01
N GLY A 308 -26.59 3.24 -10.32
CA GLY A 308 -27.38 2.17 -9.71
C GLY A 308 -27.39 2.17 -8.18
N THR A 309 -27.85 3.25 -7.57
CA THR A 309 -27.88 3.42 -6.11
C THR A 309 -28.92 2.56 -5.38
N GLY A 310 -29.80 1.85 -6.09
CA GLY A 310 -30.83 1.06 -5.41
C GLY A 310 -31.99 1.89 -4.91
N THR A 311 -32.19 3.11 -5.44
CA THR A 311 -33.39 3.90 -5.17
C THR A 311 -34.38 3.68 -6.31
N THR A 312 -35.64 3.33 -6.00
CA THR A 312 -36.65 3.04 -7.03
C THR A 312 -36.80 4.20 -8.05
N LYS A 313 -36.75 5.45 -7.58
CA LYS A 313 -36.79 6.63 -8.47
C LYS A 313 -35.47 6.84 -9.20
N GLY A 314 -34.33 6.91 -8.51
CA GLY A 314 -33.04 7.18 -9.14
C GLY A 314 -32.70 6.16 -10.23
N ASP A 315 -32.89 4.88 -9.94
CA ASP A 315 -32.58 3.79 -10.87
C ASP A 315 -33.48 3.80 -12.10
N SER A 316 -34.78 4.11 -11.95
CA SER A 316 -35.68 4.22 -13.11
C SER A 316 -35.34 5.42 -13.99
N PHE A 317 -34.96 6.56 -13.40
CA PHE A 317 -34.50 7.73 -14.15
C PHE A 317 -33.20 7.43 -14.91
N GLU A 318 -32.22 6.81 -14.26
CA GLU A 318 -30.94 6.48 -14.86
C GLU A 318 -31.09 5.48 -16.01
N VAL A 319 -31.80 4.37 -15.79
CA VAL A 319 -32.00 3.36 -16.85
C VAL A 319 -32.78 3.94 -18.02
N THR A 320 -33.77 4.80 -17.76
CA THR A 320 -34.50 5.48 -18.83
C THR A 320 -33.59 6.44 -19.62
N ALA A 321 -32.66 7.15 -18.95
CA ALA A 321 -31.68 8.00 -19.62
C ALA A 321 -30.71 7.18 -20.50
N ILE A 322 -30.20 6.06 -19.97
CA ILE A 322 -29.34 5.14 -20.72
C ILE A 322 -30.07 4.61 -21.95
N ILE A 323 -31.31 4.14 -21.78
CA ILE A 323 -32.15 3.68 -22.89
C ILE A 323 -32.37 4.80 -23.90
N GLY A 324 -32.71 6.00 -23.46
CA GLY A 324 -32.95 7.14 -24.33
C GLY A 324 -31.72 7.46 -25.19
N ALA A 325 -30.55 7.57 -24.56
CA ALA A 325 -29.31 7.91 -25.23
C ALA A 325 -28.77 6.82 -26.16
N LEU A 326 -28.93 5.55 -25.78
CA LEU A 326 -28.37 4.39 -26.51
C LEU A 326 -29.37 3.70 -27.45
N SER A 327 -30.61 4.16 -27.49
CA SER A 327 -31.58 3.74 -28.50
C SER A 327 -31.35 4.48 -29.81
N SER A 328 -31.38 3.75 -30.92
CA SER A 328 -31.24 4.26 -32.27
C SER A 328 -32.59 4.26 -33.00
N ALA A 329 -32.67 5.03 -34.09
CA ALA A 329 -33.83 5.01 -34.99
C ALA A 329 -33.95 3.67 -35.77
N LYS A 330 -32.83 2.95 -35.93
CA LYS A 330 -32.81 1.63 -36.58
C LYS A 330 -33.06 0.54 -35.54
N GLU A 331 -33.96 -0.39 -35.84
CA GLU A 331 -34.14 -1.61 -35.04
C GLU A 331 -32.89 -2.49 -35.13
N LYS A 332 -32.42 -2.97 -33.99
CA LYS A 332 -31.23 -3.83 -33.89
C LYS A 332 -31.50 -5.00 -32.95
N THR A 333 -30.91 -6.14 -33.28
CA THR A 333 -31.02 -7.39 -32.53
C THR A 333 -30.04 -7.50 -31.36
N SER A 334 -29.03 -6.62 -31.27
CA SER A 334 -28.01 -6.68 -30.20
C SER A 334 -28.57 -6.19 -28.87
N THR A 335 -28.50 -7.05 -27.85
CA THR A 335 -28.89 -6.71 -26.48
C THR A 335 -27.82 -5.84 -25.81
N CYS A 336 -28.22 -4.76 -25.16
CA CYS A 336 -27.38 -4.02 -24.23
C CYS A 336 -27.70 -4.46 -22.80
N TYR A 337 -26.70 -4.92 -22.06
CA TYR A 337 -26.86 -5.33 -20.67
C TYR A 337 -26.64 -4.15 -19.72
N ILE A 338 -27.34 -4.12 -18.60
CA ILE A 338 -27.16 -3.09 -17.56
C ILE A 338 -26.92 -3.78 -16.22
N GLY A 339 -25.91 -3.34 -15.47
CA GLY A 339 -25.59 -3.84 -14.14
C GLY A 339 -25.10 -2.73 -13.21
N ALA A 340 -24.92 -3.07 -11.94
CA ALA A 340 -24.37 -2.17 -10.92
C ALA A 340 -23.61 -2.96 -9.84
N CYS A 341 -22.34 -2.64 -9.61
CA CYS A 341 -21.47 -3.25 -8.61
C CYS A 341 -21.83 -2.85 -7.17
N LYS A 342 -22.57 -1.75 -6.98
CA LYS A 342 -22.98 -1.29 -5.64
C LYS A 342 -23.85 -2.31 -4.91
N SER A 343 -24.50 -3.23 -5.62
CA SER A 343 -25.21 -4.36 -5.02
C SER A 343 -24.30 -5.34 -4.27
N SER A 344 -23.00 -5.42 -4.62
CA SER A 344 -22.02 -6.29 -3.98
C SER A 344 -21.13 -5.56 -2.98
N VAL A 345 -20.62 -4.38 -3.34
CA VAL A 345 -19.63 -3.65 -2.51
C VAL A 345 -20.17 -2.35 -1.92
N GLY A 346 -21.42 -1.96 -2.23
CA GLY A 346 -22.05 -0.78 -1.65
C GLY A 346 -21.67 0.49 -2.39
N HIS A 347 -22.02 1.64 -1.81
CA HIS A 347 -21.68 2.94 -2.37
C HIS A 347 -20.37 3.47 -1.77
N LEU A 348 -19.30 3.33 -2.55
CA LEU A 348 -17.94 3.73 -2.16
C LEU A 348 -17.67 5.24 -2.32
N GLU A 349 -18.72 6.07 -2.35
CA GLU A 349 -18.63 7.53 -2.49
C GLU A 349 -17.63 7.94 -3.59
N ALA A 350 -16.55 8.66 -3.26
CA ALA A 350 -15.53 9.12 -4.22
C ALA A 350 -14.85 7.98 -5.02
N ALA A 351 -14.73 6.77 -4.45
CA ALA A 351 -14.15 5.60 -5.09
C ALA A 351 -15.15 4.77 -5.93
N SER A 352 -16.44 5.14 -5.95
CA SER A 352 -17.48 4.40 -6.67
C SER A 352 -17.22 4.23 -8.16
N GLY A 353 -16.65 5.26 -8.80
CA GLY A 353 -16.30 5.21 -10.22
C GLY A 353 -15.23 4.16 -10.51
N MET A 354 -14.26 4.02 -9.59
CA MET A 354 -13.19 3.03 -9.72
C MET A 354 -13.70 1.60 -9.50
N ALA A 355 -14.62 1.38 -8.57
CA ALA A 355 -15.24 0.05 -8.41
C ALA A 355 -15.99 -0.41 -9.65
N GLY A 356 -16.70 0.51 -10.32
CA GLY A 356 -17.34 0.26 -11.61
C GLY A 356 -16.32 0.03 -12.74
N LEU A 357 -15.28 0.86 -12.82
CA LEU A 357 -14.23 0.73 -13.83
C LEU A 357 -13.48 -0.61 -13.72
N VAL A 358 -13.05 -0.98 -12.51
CA VAL A 358 -12.36 -2.25 -12.26
C VAL A 358 -13.27 -3.44 -12.63
N LYS A 359 -14.56 -3.39 -12.28
CA LYS A 359 -15.53 -4.41 -12.73
C LYS A 359 -15.63 -4.50 -14.24
N VAL A 360 -15.67 -3.37 -14.94
CA VAL A 360 -15.72 -3.33 -16.42
C VAL A 360 -14.46 -3.97 -17.00
N LEU A 361 -13.26 -3.59 -16.54
CA LEU A 361 -11.99 -4.14 -17.00
C LEU A 361 -11.89 -5.66 -16.76
N LEU A 362 -12.29 -6.12 -15.57
CA LEU A 362 -12.36 -7.55 -15.27
C LEU A 362 -13.38 -8.28 -16.16
N SER A 363 -14.53 -7.66 -16.42
CA SER A 363 -15.56 -8.22 -17.30
C SER A 363 -15.09 -8.34 -18.75
N LEU A 364 -14.29 -7.38 -19.24
CA LEU A 364 -13.63 -7.42 -20.55
C LEU A 364 -12.63 -8.59 -20.60
N LYS A 365 -11.72 -8.66 -19.62
CA LYS A 365 -10.71 -9.73 -19.49
C LYS A 365 -11.35 -11.12 -19.46
N MET A 366 -12.38 -11.29 -18.63
CA MET A 366 -13.04 -12.58 -18.41
C MET A 366 -14.15 -12.87 -19.43
N LYS A 367 -14.46 -11.91 -20.31
CA LYS A 367 -15.51 -12.01 -21.34
C LYS A 367 -16.86 -12.44 -20.76
N ARG A 368 -17.17 -11.95 -19.56
CA ARG A 368 -18.32 -12.35 -18.73
C ARG A 368 -18.86 -11.14 -17.98
N LEU A 369 -20.17 -11.09 -17.79
CA LEU A 369 -20.89 -10.06 -17.05
C LEU A 369 -21.48 -10.69 -15.78
N PRO A 370 -21.02 -10.30 -14.59
CA PRO A 370 -21.63 -10.71 -13.32
C PRO A 370 -23.06 -10.18 -13.15
N ALA A 371 -23.86 -10.85 -12.33
CA ALA A 371 -25.21 -10.37 -12.00
C ALA A 371 -25.15 -9.18 -11.02
N ALA A 372 -26.20 -8.37 -11.02
CA ALA A 372 -26.54 -7.50 -9.91
C ALA A 372 -27.29 -8.32 -8.85
N GLY A 373 -26.87 -8.21 -7.59
CA GLY A 373 -27.47 -8.90 -6.46
C GLY A 373 -28.75 -8.22 -5.94
N ASN A 374 -29.42 -8.89 -5.00
CA ASN A 374 -30.54 -8.34 -4.21
C ASN A 374 -31.81 -7.96 -5.01
N ILE A 375 -32.03 -8.55 -6.19
CA ILE A 375 -33.23 -8.28 -7.02
C ILE A 375 -34.23 -9.44 -6.90
N LYS A 376 -35.34 -9.21 -6.19
CA LYS A 376 -36.49 -10.16 -6.17
C LYS A 376 -37.45 -9.93 -7.34
N ARG A 377 -37.77 -8.65 -7.59
CA ARG A 377 -38.61 -8.18 -8.70
C ARG A 377 -37.97 -6.93 -9.27
N LEU A 378 -37.92 -6.85 -10.61
CA LEU A 378 -37.44 -5.65 -11.29
C LEU A 378 -38.41 -4.48 -11.08
N ASN A 379 -37.82 -3.30 -10.94
CA ASN A 379 -38.54 -2.05 -10.81
C ASN A 379 -39.52 -1.83 -11.97
N GLN A 380 -40.82 -1.75 -11.65
CA GLN A 380 -41.89 -1.64 -12.64
C GLN A 380 -41.90 -0.30 -13.41
N TRP A 381 -41.18 0.70 -12.90
CA TRP A 381 -41.03 2.01 -13.54
C TRP A 381 -39.98 1.99 -14.65
N ILE A 382 -39.11 0.98 -14.70
CA ILE A 382 -38.19 0.76 -15.81
C ILE A 382 -38.99 0.20 -16.99
N LYS A 383 -39.19 1.03 -18.03
CA LYS A 383 -39.92 0.63 -19.23
C LYS A 383 -38.96 0.12 -20.31
N PRO A 384 -39.33 -0.93 -21.07
CA PRO A 384 -38.50 -1.45 -22.15
C PRO A 384 -38.38 -0.42 -23.28
N SER A 385 -37.25 -0.45 -23.99
CA SER A 385 -37.12 0.28 -25.25
C SER A 385 -37.94 -0.37 -26.35
N LYS A 386 -38.41 0.43 -27.31
CA LYS A 386 -39.15 -0.03 -28.48
C LYS A 386 -38.23 -0.48 -29.64
N THR A 387 -36.99 0.00 -29.71
CA THR A 387 -36.13 -0.17 -30.90
C THR A 387 -34.94 -1.11 -30.68
N ARG A 388 -34.60 -1.40 -29.43
CA ARG A 388 -33.45 -2.22 -29.07
C ARG A 388 -33.69 -2.94 -27.74
N LYS A 389 -33.21 -4.17 -27.59
CA LYS A 389 -33.34 -4.89 -26.32
C LYS A 389 -32.32 -4.37 -25.29
N PHE A 390 -32.81 -3.95 -24.12
CA PHE A 390 -32.01 -3.68 -22.92
C PHE A 390 -32.38 -4.70 -21.83
N GLU A 391 -31.40 -5.30 -21.16
CA GLU A 391 -31.63 -6.35 -20.15
C GLU A 391 -30.83 -6.04 -18.88
N ILE A 392 -31.52 -5.91 -17.74
CA ILE A 392 -30.87 -5.84 -16.43
C ILE A 392 -30.26 -7.21 -16.09
N LEU A 393 -29.00 -7.23 -15.67
CA LEU A 393 -28.28 -8.45 -15.33
C LEU A 393 -28.74 -9.03 -13.99
N THR A 394 -29.78 -9.86 -14.00
CA THR A 394 -30.21 -10.63 -12.82
C THR A 394 -29.52 -11.99 -12.71
N LYS A 395 -28.81 -12.42 -13.76
CA LYS A 395 -28.01 -13.65 -13.81
C LYS A 395 -26.72 -13.40 -14.57
N PRO A 396 -25.62 -14.08 -14.23
CA PRO A 396 -24.37 -13.91 -14.97
C PRO A 396 -24.52 -14.31 -16.44
N LYS A 397 -23.85 -13.59 -17.34
CA LYS A 397 -23.90 -13.85 -18.80
C LYS A 397 -22.50 -13.91 -19.38
N LYS A 398 -22.29 -14.76 -20.39
CA LYS A 398 -21.13 -14.64 -21.28
C LYS A 398 -21.27 -13.34 -22.07
N TRP A 399 -20.26 -12.47 -22.04
CA TRP A 399 -20.26 -11.25 -22.82
C TRP A 399 -19.83 -11.58 -24.24
N LYS A 400 -20.79 -11.88 -25.11
CA LYS A 400 -20.52 -12.22 -26.51
C LYS A 400 -20.37 -10.95 -27.35
N THR A 401 -19.45 -10.99 -28.31
CA THR A 401 -19.39 -10.03 -29.42
C THR A 401 -19.19 -10.81 -30.72
N TYR A 402 -19.69 -10.27 -31.84
CA TYR A 402 -19.76 -10.97 -33.13
C TYR A 402 -19.02 -10.27 -34.28
N ALA A 403 -18.44 -9.08 -34.05
CA ALA A 403 -17.70 -8.36 -35.08
C ALA A 403 -16.86 -7.16 -34.56
N LYS A 404 -17.24 -6.58 -33.42
CA LYS A 404 -16.58 -5.39 -32.85
C LYS A 404 -15.98 -5.70 -31.48
N PRO A 405 -14.98 -4.95 -31.01
CA PRO A 405 -14.56 -5.02 -29.62
C PRO A 405 -15.73 -4.81 -28.66
N ARG A 406 -15.67 -5.42 -27.47
CA ARG A 406 -16.68 -5.16 -26.43
C ARG A 406 -16.57 -3.71 -25.97
N LEU A 407 -17.67 -2.97 -26.06
CA LEU A 407 -17.75 -1.59 -25.59
C LEU A 407 -18.75 -1.50 -24.42
N ALA A 408 -18.28 -0.95 -23.30
CA ALA A 408 -19.07 -0.66 -22.11
C ALA A 408 -19.21 0.84 -21.86
N GLY A 409 -20.39 1.25 -21.41
CA GLY A 409 -20.59 2.51 -20.72
C GLY A 409 -20.35 2.35 -19.22
N LEU A 410 -19.86 3.41 -18.57
CA LEU A 410 -19.70 3.52 -17.12
C LEU A 410 -20.31 4.84 -16.66
N SER A 411 -21.35 4.77 -15.84
CA SER A 411 -22.07 5.93 -15.31
C SER A 411 -21.68 6.18 -13.85
N ASN A 412 -21.34 7.41 -13.51
CA ASN A 412 -21.20 7.82 -12.12
C ASN A 412 -21.79 9.21 -11.90
N LEU A 413 -22.89 9.23 -11.15
CA LEU A 413 -23.69 10.43 -10.88
C LEU A 413 -23.39 10.93 -9.46
N SER A 414 -23.42 12.24 -9.26
CA SER A 414 -23.22 12.84 -7.94
C SER A 414 -24.54 13.40 -7.44
N PHE A 415 -24.80 13.28 -6.14
CA PHE A 415 -25.97 13.90 -5.52
C PHE A 415 -25.94 15.43 -5.72
N GLY A 416 -24.77 16.05 -5.77
CA GLY A 416 -24.64 17.49 -6.06
C GLY A 416 -24.90 17.85 -7.53
N GLY A 417 -25.15 16.86 -8.40
CA GLY A 417 -25.47 17.06 -9.81
C GLY A 417 -24.28 17.01 -10.77
N ALA A 418 -23.04 16.93 -10.26
CA ALA A 418 -21.82 16.78 -11.07
C ALA A 418 -21.69 15.34 -11.61
N ASN A 419 -22.06 15.13 -12.87
CA ASN A 419 -22.15 13.81 -13.48
C ASN A 419 -20.91 13.49 -14.31
N ALA A 420 -20.55 12.21 -14.37
CA ALA A 420 -19.54 11.69 -15.27
C ALA A 420 -20.04 10.42 -15.98
N PHE A 421 -19.63 10.25 -17.24
CA PHE A 421 -19.89 9.03 -18.00
C PHE A 421 -18.67 8.70 -18.87
N ALA A 422 -18.29 7.42 -18.95
CA ALA A 422 -17.15 6.96 -19.73
C ALA A 422 -17.51 5.77 -20.64
N PHE A 423 -16.80 5.64 -21.76
CA PHE A 423 -16.82 4.49 -22.64
C PHE A 423 -15.48 3.76 -22.57
N ILE A 424 -15.54 2.47 -22.24
CA ILE A 424 -14.39 1.58 -22.09
C ILE A 424 -14.50 0.45 -23.11
N GLU A 425 -13.45 0.24 -23.90
CA GLU A 425 -13.41 -0.76 -24.97
C GLU A 425 -12.38 -1.86 -24.69
N GLU A 426 -12.68 -3.08 -25.13
CA GLU A 426 -11.72 -4.18 -25.18
C GLU A 426 -10.55 -3.84 -26.10
N TYR A 427 -9.32 -3.98 -25.60
CA TYR A 427 -8.15 -3.96 -26.47
C TYR A 427 -8.00 -5.32 -27.15
N ILE A 428 -7.97 -5.31 -28.48
CA ILE A 428 -7.67 -6.48 -29.31
C ILE A 428 -6.32 -6.18 -29.97
N PRO A 429 -5.23 -6.88 -29.58
CA PRO A 429 -3.94 -6.71 -30.21
C PRO A 429 -4.02 -6.97 -31.72
N ASP A 430 -3.28 -6.18 -32.54
CA ASP A 430 -3.13 -6.50 -33.96
C ASP A 430 -2.34 -7.82 -34.07
N PRO A 431 -2.85 -8.83 -34.78
CA PRO A 431 -2.12 -10.07 -35.03
C PRO A 431 -0.73 -9.85 -35.64
N ASN A 432 -0.53 -8.77 -36.40
CA ASN A 432 0.76 -8.42 -37.00
C ASN A 432 1.74 -7.86 -35.96
N ASP A 433 1.28 -7.09 -34.97
CA ASP A 433 2.13 -6.60 -33.88
C ASP A 433 2.63 -7.77 -33.01
N ALA A 434 1.75 -8.73 -32.73
CA ALA A 434 2.12 -9.96 -32.03
C ALA A 434 3.10 -10.82 -32.85
N TYR A 435 2.98 -10.81 -34.19
CA TYR A 435 3.87 -11.55 -35.10
C TYR A 435 5.25 -10.89 -35.24
N GLU A 436 5.34 -9.55 -35.26
CA GLU A 436 6.62 -8.83 -35.32
C GLU A 436 7.38 -8.89 -33.97
N LEU A 437 6.68 -8.85 -32.84
CA LEU A 437 7.27 -9.18 -31.53
C LEU A 437 7.77 -10.63 -31.47
N TYR A 438 7.04 -11.58 -32.09
CA TYR A 438 7.44 -12.98 -32.18
C TYR A 438 8.69 -13.18 -33.05
N LYS A 439 8.81 -12.44 -34.16
CA LYS A 439 9.98 -12.49 -35.06
C LYS A 439 11.23 -11.85 -34.45
N THR A 440 11.09 -10.72 -33.78
CA THR A 440 12.23 -10.01 -33.18
C THR A 440 12.74 -10.67 -31.88
N GLY A 441 11.92 -11.50 -31.23
CA GLY A 441 12.23 -12.13 -29.95
C GLY A 441 12.64 -13.61 -29.96
N ARG A 442 12.72 -14.30 -31.11
CA ARG A 442 13.08 -15.73 -31.16
C ARG A 442 14.03 -16.10 -32.30
N GLU A 443 15.32 -15.81 -32.10
CA GLU A 443 16.42 -16.57 -32.71
C GLU A 443 17.60 -16.76 -31.75
N THR A 444 17.33 -17.18 -30.51
CA THR A 444 18.29 -18.02 -29.76
C THR A 444 17.50 -18.95 -28.85
N PRO A 445 17.74 -20.27 -28.86
CA PRO A 445 17.27 -21.14 -27.79
C PRO A 445 17.87 -20.60 -26.49
N HIS A 446 17.06 -20.01 -25.60
CA HIS A 446 17.56 -19.61 -24.29
C HIS A 446 17.98 -20.87 -23.54
N THR A 447 19.28 -21.12 -23.46
CA THR A 447 19.87 -22.29 -22.79
C THR A 447 19.73 -22.22 -21.26
N ALA A 448 19.35 -21.05 -20.73
CA ALA A 448 19.11 -20.83 -19.31
C ALA A 448 17.94 -19.85 -19.09
N GLN A 449 17.11 -20.15 -18.10
CA GLN A 449 16.04 -19.34 -17.54
C GLN A 449 16.51 -18.76 -16.21
N MET A 450 16.03 -17.57 -15.86
CA MET A 450 16.36 -16.91 -14.60
C MET A 450 15.10 -16.40 -13.92
N MET A 451 15.03 -16.54 -12.60
CA MET A 451 14.00 -15.94 -11.76
C MET A 451 14.66 -15.18 -10.62
N ILE A 452 14.27 -13.93 -10.43
CA ILE A 452 14.70 -13.08 -9.32
C ILE A 452 13.47 -12.67 -8.52
N LEU A 453 13.51 -12.98 -7.23
CA LEU A 453 12.60 -12.44 -6.23
C LEU A 453 13.34 -11.42 -5.39
N SER A 454 12.68 -10.34 -5.00
CA SER A 454 13.24 -9.38 -4.07
C SER A 454 12.18 -8.80 -3.15
N ALA A 455 12.58 -8.44 -1.94
CA ALA A 455 11.75 -7.72 -0.98
C ALA A 455 12.59 -6.81 -0.08
N LYS A 456 11.92 -5.88 0.63
CA LYS A 456 12.60 -4.98 1.57
C LYS A 456 13.02 -5.65 2.88
N THR A 457 12.35 -6.74 3.26
CA THR A 457 12.64 -7.55 4.45
C THR A 457 12.80 -9.02 4.08
N LEU A 458 13.39 -9.81 4.97
CA LEU A 458 13.57 -11.25 4.76
C LEU A 458 12.22 -11.98 4.82
N GLU A 459 11.35 -11.56 5.73
CA GLU A 459 10.00 -12.07 5.94
C GLU A 459 9.16 -11.92 4.68
N SER A 460 9.15 -10.72 4.07
CA SER A 460 8.44 -10.48 2.82
C SER A 460 9.02 -11.27 1.65
N LEU A 461 10.34 -11.49 1.61
CA LEU A 461 10.98 -12.34 0.60
C LEU A 461 10.52 -13.80 0.72
N VAL A 462 10.43 -14.31 1.95
CA VAL A 462 9.96 -15.67 2.24
C VAL A 462 8.47 -15.84 1.92
N LEU A 463 7.64 -14.84 2.23
CA LEU A 463 6.22 -14.85 1.84
C LEU A 463 6.05 -14.77 0.32
N SER A 464 6.86 -13.94 -0.36
CA SER A 464 6.90 -13.87 -1.82
C SER A 464 7.30 -15.23 -2.42
N LEU A 465 8.33 -15.89 -1.88
CA LEU A 465 8.75 -17.22 -2.31
C LEU A 465 7.60 -18.24 -2.25
N HIS A 466 6.89 -18.31 -1.12
CA HIS A 466 5.73 -19.22 -0.99
C HIS A 466 4.61 -18.90 -1.97
N LYS A 467 4.32 -17.61 -2.18
CA LYS A 467 3.34 -17.17 -3.17
C LYS A 467 3.73 -17.70 -4.55
N HIS A 468 4.95 -17.44 -5.00
CA HIS A 468 5.43 -17.86 -6.32
C HIS A 468 5.62 -19.39 -6.45
N ALA A 469 5.86 -20.09 -5.35
CA ALA A 469 5.87 -21.56 -5.30
C ALA A 469 4.49 -22.17 -5.59
N SER A 470 3.39 -21.45 -5.40
CA SER A 470 2.05 -21.91 -5.76
C SER A 470 1.62 -21.56 -7.20
N GLU A 471 2.32 -20.62 -7.84
CA GLU A 471 1.91 -20.03 -9.14
C GLU A 471 2.38 -20.85 -10.35
N SER A 472 1.64 -20.80 -11.45
CA SER A 472 2.12 -21.35 -12.72
C SER A 472 3.16 -20.39 -13.34
N LEU A 473 4.37 -20.88 -13.60
CA LEU A 473 5.44 -20.08 -14.19
C LEU A 473 5.42 -20.17 -15.72
N THR A 474 5.54 -19.03 -16.40
CA THR A 474 5.74 -18.93 -17.85
C THR A 474 6.94 -18.03 -18.17
N GLN A 475 7.36 -17.97 -19.43
CA GLN A 475 8.47 -17.10 -19.85
C GLN A 475 8.14 -15.63 -19.56
N GLU A 476 6.92 -15.22 -19.86
CA GLU A 476 6.40 -13.86 -19.66
C GLU A 476 6.32 -13.54 -18.16
N TYR A 477 6.00 -14.53 -17.33
CA TYR A 477 6.00 -14.39 -15.88
C TYR A 477 7.40 -14.09 -15.34
N LEU A 478 8.40 -14.87 -15.77
CA LEU A 478 9.80 -14.66 -15.38
C LEU A 478 10.31 -13.30 -15.87
N TYR A 479 10.00 -12.93 -17.11
CA TYR A 479 10.32 -11.61 -17.66
C TYR A 479 9.69 -10.49 -16.81
N THR A 480 8.42 -10.63 -16.42
CA THR A 480 7.72 -9.65 -15.59
C THR A 480 8.40 -9.48 -14.23
N LEU A 481 8.75 -10.57 -13.55
CA LEU A 481 9.45 -10.51 -12.27
C LEU A 481 10.82 -9.83 -12.39
N ASN A 482 11.59 -10.19 -13.43
CA ASN A 482 12.97 -9.73 -13.56
C ASN A 482 13.05 -8.27 -14.06
N ALA A 483 12.26 -7.91 -15.06
CA ALA A 483 12.38 -6.63 -15.78
C ALA A 483 11.34 -5.58 -15.35
N ARG A 484 10.21 -6.01 -14.78
CA ARG A 484 9.02 -5.17 -14.54
C ARG A 484 8.65 -5.02 -13.07
N ARG A 485 9.56 -5.39 -12.15
CA ARG A 485 9.44 -5.17 -10.70
C ARG A 485 10.60 -4.35 -10.15
N ALA A 486 10.36 -3.65 -9.04
CA ALA A 486 11.42 -3.03 -8.27
C ALA A 486 12.37 -4.11 -7.71
N GLN A 487 13.65 -3.77 -7.60
CA GLN A 487 14.68 -4.68 -7.10
C GLN A 487 15.15 -4.22 -5.72
N HIS A 488 14.68 -4.91 -4.69
CA HIS A 488 14.89 -4.54 -3.29
C HIS A 488 16.16 -5.16 -2.68
N ARG A 489 16.42 -4.86 -1.41
CA ARG A 489 17.66 -5.24 -0.69
C ARG A 489 17.83 -6.75 -0.55
N PHE A 490 16.80 -7.46 -0.11
CA PHE A 490 16.85 -8.91 0.03
C PHE A 490 16.46 -9.53 -1.30
N ARG A 491 17.30 -10.41 -1.83
CA ARG A 491 17.12 -11.01 -3.16
C ARG A 491 17.35 -12.51 -3.10
N LEU A 492 16.55 -13.24 -3.86
CA LEU A 492 16.70 -14.67 -4.09
C LEU A 492 16.62 -14.91 -5.59
N GLY A 493 17.61 -15.61 -6.14
CA GLY A 493 17.70 -15.85 -7.58
C GLY A 493 18.03 -17.30 -7.88
N CYS A 494 17.38 -17.88 -8.89
CA CYS A 494 17.74 -19.16 -9.47
C CYS A 494 17.95 -19.06 -10.98
N VAL A 495 18.79 -19.95 -11.49
CA VAL A 495 19.05 -20.18 -12.91
C VAL A 495 18.83 -21.66 -13.18
N GLY A 496 18.13 -21.98 -14.26
CA GLY A 496 17.85 -23.38 -14.66
C GLY A 496 17.75 -23.50 -16.17
N ALA A 497 17.97 -24.67 -16.73
CA ALA A 497 17.89 -24.92 -18.17
C ALA A 497 16.43 -24.87 -18.70
N SER A 498 15.43 -24.88 -17.81
CA SER A 498 14.01 -24.81 -18.16
C SER A 498 13.18 -24.12 -17.09
N ILE A 499 11.96 -23.68 -17.46
CA ILE A 499 10.98 -23.13 -16.51
C ILE A 499 10.61 -24.19 -15.45
N SER A 500 10.55 -25.47 -15.82
CA SER A 500 10.27 -26.57 -14.90
C SER A 500 11.36 -26.72 -13.84
N GLU A 501 12.63 -26.53 -14.20
CA GLU A 501 13.74 -26.59 -13.25
C GLU A 501 13.69 -25.43 -12.25
N ILE A 502 13.45 -24.20 -12.74
CA ILE A 502 13.19 -23.03 -11.89
C ILE A 502 12.02 -23.31 -10.94
N LYS A 503 10.93 -23.87 -11.45
CA LYS A 503 9.75 -24.19 -10.63
C LYS A 503 10.09 -25.18 -9.52
N ASN A 504 10.78 -26.27 -9.85
CA ASN A 504 11.17 -27.29 -8.88
C ASN A 504 12.06 -26.71 -7.79
N GLN A 505 13.01 -25.84 -8.16
CA GLN A 505 13.89 -25.18 -7.20
C GLN A 505 13.13 -24.22 -6.27
N VAL A 506 12.22 -23.41 -6.81
CA VAL A 506 11.38 -22.51 -6.04
C VAL A 506 10.47 -23.27 -5.05
N VAL A 507 9.88 -24.39 -5.49
CA VAL A 507 9.08 -25.26 -4.61
C VAL A 507 9.95 -25.88 -3.53
N ALA A 508 11.11 -26.43 -3.89
CA ALA A 508 12.04 -27.01 -2.93
C ALA A 508 12.50 -26.02 -1.85
N TRP A 509 12.75 -24.75 -2.22
CA TRP A 509 13.06 -23.70 -1.24
C TRP A 509 11.87 -23.36 -0.34
N ALA A 510 10.65 -23.31 -0.88
CA ALA A 510 9.47 -23.04 -0.07
C ALA A 510 9.18 -24.17 0.92
N GLU A 511 9.44 -25.43 0.52
CA GLU A 511 9.25 -26.63 1.34
C GLU A 511 10.40 -26.90 2.33
N ASP A 512 11.51 -26.15 2.28
CA ASP A 512 12.57 -26.26 3.28
C ASP A 512 11.99 -26.02 4.69
N PRO A 513 12.18 -26.95 5.65
CA PRO A 513 11.55 -26.86 6.96
C PRO A 513 11.83 -25.57 7.72
N ASN A 514 13.03 -24.97 7.55
CA ASN A 514 13.38 -23.71 8.22
C ASN A 514 12.65 -22.53 7.56
N ILE A 515 12.55 -22.53 6.23
CA ILE A 515 11.86 -21.48 5.46
C ILE A 515 10.34 -21.58 5.67
N SER A 516 9.79 -22.79 5.67
CA SER A 516 8.38 -23.07 5.98
C SER A 516 8.01 -22.64 7.39
N LYS A 517 8.86 -22.94 8.39
CA LYS A 517 8.67 -22.49 9.78
C LYS A 517 8.67 -20.98 9.87
N LEU A 518 9.68 -20.31 9.31
CA LEU A 518 9.76 -18.85 9.29
C LEU A 518 8.52 -18.23 8.61
N ALA A 519 8.04 -18.80 7.52
CA ALA A 519 6.83 -18.31 6.85
C ALA A 519 5.55 -18.51 7.69
N ALA A 520 5.44 -19.61 8.43
CA ALA A 520 4.34 -19.86 9.35
C ALA A 520 4.36 -18.86 10.51
N ASP A 521 5.54 -18.61 11.08
CA ASP A 521 5.74 -17.63 12.15
C ASP A 521 5.36 -16.21 11.65
N CYS A 522 5.85 -15.80 10.48
CA CYS A 522 5.49 -14.52 9.84
C CYS A 522 3.98 -14.38 9.62
N ARG A 523 3.33 -15.41 9.06
CA ARG A 523 1.87 -15.41 8.86
C ARG A 523 1.12 -15.32 10.18
N SER A 524 1.62 -15.97 11.23
CA SER A 524 1.01 -15.93 12.55
C SER A 524 1.12 -14.54 13.20
N THR A 525 2.26 -13.86 13.06
CA THR A 525 2.44 -12.47 13.50
C THR A 525 1.50 -11.53 12.75
N LEU A 526 1.46 -11.64 11.41
CA LEU A 526 0.58 -10.83 10.57
C LEU A 526 -0.92 -11.06 10.90
N ALA A 527 -1.30 -12.29 11.22
CA ALA A 527 -2.67 -12.64 11.56
C ALA A 527 -3.08 -12.22 12.99
N LYS A 528 -2.12 -12.08 13.92
CA LYS A 528 -2.41 -11.83 15.33
C LYS A 528 -2.56 -10.37 15.73
N GLY A 529 -2.23 -9.40 14.87
CA GLY A 529 -2.44 -7.96 15.13
C GLY A 529 -2.27 -7.59 16.62
N ILE A 530 -1.07 -7.81 17.16
CA ILE A 530 -0.87 -7.89 18.62
C ILE A 530 -1.18 -6.55 19.27
N SER A 531 -2.11 -6.54 20.24
CA SER A 531 -2.39 -5.34 21.03
C SER A 531 -1.32 -5.11 22.10
N TYR A 532 -1.06 -3.85 22.43
CA TYR A 532 -0.10 -3.41 23.46
C TYR A 532 -0.29 -4.07 24.84
N ILE A 533 -1.51 -4.53 25.17
CA ILE A 533 -1.83 -5.17 26.45
C ILE A 533 -1.26 -6.60 26.51
N GLU A 534 -1.26 -7.31 25.39
CA GLU A 534 -0.76 -8.70 25.32
C GLU A 534 0.78 -8.75 25.36
N MET A 535 1.47 -7.70 24.89
CA MET A 535 2.92 -7.55 25.09
C MET A 535 3.30 -7.49 26.58
N ASN A 536 2.54 -6.78 27.42
CA ASN A 536 2.85 -6.63 28.84
C ASN A 536 2.70 -7.93 29.65
N GLN A 537 1.74 -8.78 29.27
CA GLN A 537 1.58 -10.11 29.88
C GLN A 537 2.73 -11.04 29.49
N LEU A 538 3.23 -10.93 28.26
CA LEU A 538 4.39 -11.68 27.78
C LEU A 538 5.68 -11.28 28.51
N VAL A 539 5.88 -9.97 28.71
CA VAL A 539 7.03 -9.42 29.46
C VAL A 539 7.03 -9.92 30.91
N SER A 540 5.87 -9.95 31.56
CA SER A 540 5.74 -10.46 32.94
C SER A 540 6.05 -11.96 33.06
N ALA A 541 5.73 -12.75 32.03
CA ALA A 541 6.06 -14.17 31.97
C ALA A 541 7.58 -14.39 31.79
N CYS A 542 8.24 -13.56 30.97
CA CYS A 542 9.69 -13.59 30.78
C CYS A 542 10.47 -13.20 32.05
N GLU A 543 9.99 -12.23 32.83
CA GLU A 543 10.58 -11.86 34.12
C GLU A 543 10.56 -13.03 35.12
N ALA A 544 9.50 -13.83 35.12
CA ALA A 544 9.36 -14.99 36.01
C ALA A 544 10.34 -16.14 35.64
N GLU A 545 10.54 -16.42 34.35
CA GLU A 545 11.51 -17.45 33.90
C GLU A 545 12.97 -17.02 34.12
N LEU A 546 13.29 -15.73 33.97
CA LEU A 546 14.63 -15.19 34.23
C LEU A 546 15.03 -15.26 35.71
N ILE A 547 14.06 -15.12 36.63
CA ILE A 547 14.29 -15.31 38.08
C ILE A 547 14.62 -16.78 38.39
N GLN A 548 14.01 -17.73 37.67
CA GLN A 548 14.32 -19.16 37.77
C GLN A 548 15.72 -19.48 37.21
N PHE A 549 16.11 -18.87 36.09
CA PHE A 549 17.45 -19.04 35.50
C PHE A 549 18.57 -18.42 36.36
N GLY A 550 18.31 -17.29 37.03
CA GLY A 550 19.26 -16.66 37.96
C GLY A 550 19.66 -17.53 39.16
N GLN A 551 18.87 -18.56 39.50
CA GLN A 551 19.24 -19.56 40.51
C GLN A 551 20.20 -20.63 39.99
N PHE A 552 20.23 -20.89 38.67
CA PHE A 552 21.12 -21.89 38.06
C PHE A 552 22.55 -21.38 37.85
N ASP A 553 22.74 -20.08 37.61
CA ASP A 553 24.06 -19.48 37.36
C ASP A 553 24.89 -19.21 38.64
N LEU A 554 24.29 -19.43 39.83
CA LEU A 554 25.03 -19.53 41.10
C LEU A 554 26.04 -20.69 41.10
N ALA A 555 25.90 -21.67 40.20
CA ALA A 555 26.81 -22.80 40.07
C ALA A 555 28.02 -22.56 39.14
N PHE A 556 28.01 -21.53 38.28
CA PHE A 556 29.02 -21.36 37.22
C PHE A 556 29.73 -19.99 37.14
N GLY A 557 29.73 -19.21 38.24
CA GLY A 557 30.87 -18.33 38.53
C GLY A 557 30.76 -16.85 38.13
N ALA A 558 29.56 -16.27 38.03
CA ALA A 558 29.43 -14.82 38.12
C ALA A 558 29.46 -14.37 39.60
N ASN A 559 30.30 -13.38 39.94
CA ASN A 559 30.38 -12.84 41.30
C ASN A 559 29.05 -12.16 41.70
N VAL A 560 28.54 -12.48 42.91
CA VAL A 560 27.33 -11.94 43.55
C VAL A 560 27.20 -10.41 43.47
N HIS A 561 28.32 -9.68 43.47
CA HIS A 561 28.34 -8.21 43.35
C HIS A 561 27.93 -7.72 41.95
N THR A 562 28.35 -8.42 40.89
CA THR A 562 27.96 -8.12 39.51
C THR A 562 26.47 -8.38 39.30
N GLN A 563 25.95 -9.45 39.91
CA GLN A 563 24.53 -9.81 39.80
C GLN A 563 23.63 -8.82 40.56
N ARG A 564 24.02 -8.40 41.77
CA ARG A 564 23.31 -7.35 42.53
C ARG A 564 23.35 -5.99 41.84
N PHE A 565 24.47 -5.64 41.19
CA PHE A 565 24.58 -4.42 40.40
C PHE A 565 23.52 -4.38 39.29
N PHE A 566 23.39 -5.45 38.50
CA PHE A 566 22.41 -5.49 37.42
C PHE A 566 20.96 -5.58 37.92
N GLN A 567 20.69 -6.34 38.99
CA GLN A 567 19.35 -6.40 39.57
C GLN A 567 18.88 -5.04 40.11
N ASN A 568 19.79 -4.27 40.75
CA ASN A 568 19.48 -2.93 41.23
C ASN A 568 19.34 -1.92 40.08
N LEU A 569 20.17 -2.07 39.04
CA LEU A 569 20.09 -1.26 37.82
C LEU A 569 18.75 -1.47 37.10
N ILE A 570 18.32 -2.73 36.92
CA ILE A 570 17.02 -3.05 36.28
C ILE A 570 15.84 -2.52 37.13
N ARG A 571 15.91 -2.63 38.45
CA ARG A 571 14.88 -2.10 39.36
C ARG A 571 14.82 -0.57 39.40
N SER A 572 15.89 0.11 38.99
CA SER A 572 15.94 1.58 38.95
C SER A 572 15.20 2.19 37.76
N PHE A 573 14.81 1.36 36.78
CA PHE A 573 13.99 1.79 35.64
C PHE A 573 12.50 1.53 35.91
N SER A 574 11.67 2.53 35.63
CA SER A 574 10.21 2.44 35.76
C SER A 574 9.55 1.90 34.49
N GLU A 575 10.11 2.21 33.33
CA GLU A 575 9.55 1.84 32.02
C GLU A 575 10.06 0.45 31.54
N PRO A 576 9.19 -0.40 30.96
CA PRO A 576 9.56 -1.76 30.52
C PRO A 576 10.67 -1.79 29.47
N GLU A 577 10.68 -0.84 28.55
CA GLU A 577 11.63 -0.72 27.44
C GLU A 577 13.06 -0.47 27.93
N ASP A 578 13.20 0.34 28.98
CA ASP A 578 14.49 0.67 29.59
C ASP A 578 15.07 -0.51 30.37
N LYS A 579 14.20 -1.31 31.01
CA LYS A 579 14.60 -2.56 31.68
C LYS A 579 15.15 -3.59 30.71
N VAL A 580 14.50 -3.75 29.56
CA VAL A 580 14.94 -4.66 28.49
C VAL A 580 16.29 -4.20 27.92
N THR A 581 16.45 -2.91 27.70
CA THR A 581 17.71 -2.32 27.23
C THR A 581 18.84 -2.52 28.25
N ALA A 582 18.55 -2.33 29.54
CA ALA A 582 19.53 -2.57 30.61
C ALA A 582 19.93 -4.05 30.72
N LEU A 583 18.97 -4.98 30.54
CA LEU A 583 19.21 -6.44 30.51
C LEU A 583 20.09 -6.86 29.33
N LEU A 584 19.84 -6.32 28.13
CA LEU A 584 20.64 -6.60 26.94
C LEU A 584 22.08 -6.10 27.12
N ASN A 585 22.27 -4.91 27.68
CA ASN A 585 23.58 -4.35 27.98
C ASN A 585 24.31 -5.08 29.12
N ALA A 586 23.59 -5.71 30.06
CA ALA A 586 24.17 -6.52 31.13
C ALA A 586 24.75 -7.86 30.64
N SER A 587 24.26 -8.37 29.51
CA SER A 587 24.56 -9.71 29.00
C SER A 587 25.91 -9.86 28.28
N ILE A 588 26.73 -8.80 28.26
CA ILE A 588 27.99 -8.72 27.49
C ILE A 588 29.04 -9.76 27.96
N GLY A 589 28.89 -10.35 29.15
CA GLY A 589 29.84 -11.33 29.71
C GLY A 589 29.50 -12.82 29.57
N SER A 590 28.25 -13.21 29.31
CA SER A 590 27.85 -14.63 29.25
C SER A 590 27.33 -15.00 27.86
N THR A 591 28.08 -15.83 27.14
CA THR A 591 27.76 -16.24 25.76
C THR A 591 26.43 -17.01 25.69
N VAL A 592 26.08 -17.74 26.75
CA VAL A 592 24.80 -18.48 26.82
C VAL A 592 23.64 -17.51 27.06
N LEU A 593 23.78 -16.57 28.00
CA LEU A 593 22.75 -15.56 28.26
C LEU A 593 22.56 -14.65 27.04
N ARG A 594 23.66 -14.30 26.36
CA ARG A 594 23.66 -13.53 25.11
C ARG A 594 22.96 -14.26 23.98
N ASN A 595 23.15 -15.58 23.85
CA ASN A 595 22.49 -16.37 22.81
C ASN A 595 21.00 -16.60 23.12
N VAL A 596 20.62 -16.79 24.38
CA VAL A 596 19.22 -16.91 24.80
C VAL A 596 18.51 -15.56 24.62
N LEU A 597 19.09 -14.47 25.13
CA LEU A 597 18.53 -13.12 24.98
C LEU A 597 18.54 -12.65 23.52
N TRP A 598 19.55 -12.99 22.71
CA TRP A 598 19.55 -12.71 21.28
C TRP A 598 18.53 -13.56 20.52
N PHE A 599 18.36 -14.84 20.89
CA PHE A 599 17.33 -15.69 20.33
C PHE A 599 15.92 -15.17 20.67
N PHE A 600 15.69 -14.71 21.90
CA PHE A 600 14.41 -14.09 22.27
C PHE A 600 14.24 -12.68 21.68
N TRP A 601 15.27 -11.85 21.65
CA TRP A 601 15.26 -10.51 21.05
C TRP A 601 14.97 -10.59 19.54
N LYS A 602 15.65 -11.49 18.83
CA LYS A 602 15.47 -11.73 17.39
C LYS A 602 14.13 -12.36 17.04
N ASN A 603 13.61 -13.26 17.88
CA ASN A 603 12.35 -13.94 17.58
C ASN A 603 11.09 -13.23 18.12
N TYR A 604 11.21 -12.33 19.10
CA TYR A 604 10.05 -11.70 19.74
C TYR A 604 10.06 -10.17 19.79
N PHE A 605 11.23 -9.51 19.84
CA PHE A 605 11.33 -8.06 20.04
C PHE A 605 11.78 -7.29 18.79
N GLU A 606 12.39 -7.94 17.79
CA GLU A 606 12.69 -7.33 16.48
C GLU A 606 11.41 -6.97 15.68
N GLN A 607 10.23 -7.34 16.19
CA GLN A 607 8.92 -7.01 15.61
C GLN A 607 8.22 -5.81 16.29
N ILE A 608 8.86 -5.14 17.27
CA ILE A 608 8.32 -3.93 17.93
C ILE A 608 9.39 -2.84 17.90
N ASP A 609 9.07 -1.71 17.28
CA ASP A 609 9.96 -0.57 17.06
C ASP A 609 10.15 0.22 18.37
N VAL A 610 10.93 -0.32 19.32
CA VAL A 610 11.42 0.44 20.47
C VAL A 610 12.66 1.19 20.02
N ALA A 611 12.49 2.48 19.72
CA ALA A 611 13.61 3.39 19.51
C ALA A 611 14.36 3.60 20.84
N VAL A 612 15.37 2.76 21.11
CA VAL A 612 16.41 3.11 22.09
C VAL A 612 17.16 4.31 21.53
N LYS A 613 16.81 5.51 22.01
CA LYS A 613 17.68 6.68 21.83
C LYS A 613 19.02 6.30 22.43
N ALA A 614 20.05 6.19 21.59
CA ALA A 614 21.41 6.35 22.09
C ALA A 614 21.45 7.69 22.85
N PRO A 615 21.84 7.71 24.14
CA PRO A 615 21.91 8.95 24.87
C PRO A 615 22.92 9.86 24.18
N ASP A 616 22.48 11.08 23.86
CA ASP A 616 23.35 12.16 23.43
C ASP A 616 24.33 12.47 24.58
N LEU A 617 25.53 11.90 24.50
CA LEU A 617 26.59 12.07 25.50
C LEU A 617 27.18 13.50 25.49
N THR A 618 26.70 14.41 24.64
CA THR A 618 27.25 15.77 24.56
C THR A 618 26.64 16.78 25.53
N ASN A 619 25.53 16.45 26.21
CA ASN A 619 24.85 17.35 27.16
C ASN A 619 24.61 16.75 28.56
N PHE A 620 25.54 15.94 29.05
CA PHE A 620 25.56 15.55 30.45
C PHE A 620 26.06 16.72 31.33
N LYS A 621 25.16 17.61 31.76
CA LYS A 621 25.46 18.52 32.87
C LYS A 621 25.37 17.75 34.18
N ILE A 622 26.54 17.50 34.76
CA ILE A 622 26.68 16.94 36.11
C ILE A 622 26.02 17.93 37.08
N ASN A 623 24.86 17.54 37.62
CA ASN A 623 24.27 18.23 38.76
C ASN A 623 25.13 17.89 39.99
N SER A 624 25.63 18.92 40.68
CA SER A 624 26.75 18.88 41.62
C SER A 624 26.46 18.23 42.98
N GLN A 625 25.58 17.21 43.05
CA GLN A 625 25.29 16.49 44.29
C GLN A 625 25.73 15.02 44.30
N HIS A 626 26.32 14.50 43.22
CA HIS A 626 26.85 13.12 43.17
C HIS A 626 28.31 13.00 42.68
N SER A 627 29.07 14.09 42.63
CA SER A 627 30.46 14.05 42.12
C SER A 627 31.45 13.35 43.05
N ASN A 628 31.12 13.18 44.34
CA ASN A 628 32.05 12.56 45.29
C ASN A 628 31.98 11.03 45.29
N SER A 629 30.87 10.42 44.84
CA SER A 629 30.71 8.95 44.83
C SER A 629 31.29 8.26 43.60
N PHE A 630 31.60 8.98 42.52
CA PHE A 630 32.23 8.42 41.32
C PHE A 630 33.76 8.42 41.38
N LYS A 631 34.36 9.35 42.14
CA LYS A 631 35.82 9.50 42.25
C LYS A 631 36.42 8.45 43.19
N ASP A 632 35.76 8.19 44.32
CA ASP A 632 36.15 7.13 45.27
C ASP A 632 35.97 5.72 44.68
N LEU A 633 35.15 5.56 43.64
CA LEU A 633 34.88 4.27 42.99
C LEU A 633 35.95 3.87 41.97
N PHE A 634 36.58 4.83 41.29
CA PHE A 634 37.66 4.57 40.33
C PHE A 634 39.01 4.34 41.01
N GLU A 635 39.28 5.03 42.13
CA GLU A 635 40.54 4.85 42.88
C GLU A 635 40.66 3.47 43.54
N ASN A 636 39.54 2.78 43.80
CA ASN A 636 39.55 1.40 44.31
C ASN A 636 39.74 0.35 43.20
N LEU A 637 39.36 0.64 41.96
CA LEU A 637 39.54 -0.27 40.81
C LEU A 637 41.01 -0.36 40.38
N ASP A 638 41.74 0.75 40.48
CA ASP A 638 43.19 0.80 40.19
C ASP A 638 44.03 0.00 41.22
N GLN A 639 43.57 -0.11 42.48
CA GLN A 639 44.28 -0.88 43.51
C GLN A 639 44.10 -2.40 43.36
N ASP A 640 42.94 -2.83 42.84
CA ASP A 640 42.67 -4.26 42.61
C ASP A 640 43.39 -4.78 41.35
N ILE A 641 43.57 -3.95 40.31
CA ILE A 641 44.32 -4.32 39.09
C ILE A 641 45.84 -4.34 39.35
N ALA A 642 46.36 -3.47 40.23
CA ALA A 642 47.76 -3.49 40.64
C ALA A 642 48.14 -4.76 41.45
N ARG A 643 47.16 -5.44 42.05
CA ARG A 643 47.37 -6.69 42.80
C ARG A 643 47.60 -7.91 41.89
N ASP A 644 46.99 -7.92 40.70
CA ASP A 644 47.08 -9.05 39.75
C ASP A 644 48.34 -9.01 38.85
N GLN A 645 49.00 -7.85 38.72
CA GLN A 645 50.27 -7.74 37.97
C GLN A 645 51.47 -8.41 38.64
N ASN A 646 51.38 -8.84 39.91
CA ASN A 646 52.48 -9.53 40.60
C ASN A 646 52.61 -11.03 40.26
N THR A 647 51.75 -11.58 39.40
CA THR A 647 51.70 -13.03 39.12
C THR A 647 52.21 -13.44 37.74
N LEU A 648 52.67 -12.50 36.89
CA LEU A 648 53.20 -12.81 35.56
C LEU A 648 54.65 -12.33 35.44
N ASN A 649 55.53 -13.31 35.23
CA ASN A 649 56.99 -13.18 35.28
C ASN A 649 57.55 -12.33 34.13
N LYS A 650 58.58 -11.56 34.47
CA LYS A 650 59.34 -10.60 33.66
C LYS A 650 60.16 -11.29 32.55
N ASN A 651 59.93 -10.90 31.29
CA ASN A 651 60.96 -10.63 30.25
C ASN A 651 60.35 -10.63 28.85
N SER A 652 59.75 -9.51 28.46
CA SER A 652 59.54 -9.12 27.06
C SER A 652 58.88 -7.73 27.07
N ASP A 653 59.49 -6.74 26.44
CA ASP A 653 58.91 -5.41 26.22
C ASP A 653 57.69 -5.54 25.29
N TYR A 654 56.55 -5.94 25.84
CA TYR A 654 55.25 -5.80 25.21
C TYR A 654 54.68 -4.43 25.61
N SER A 655 54.81 -3.44 24.73
CA SER A 655 54.06 -2.19 24.89
C SER A 655 52.58 -2.43 24.56
N TRP A 656 51.69 -1.69 25.22
CA TRP A 656 50.25 -1.68 24.95
C TRP A 656 49.92 -1.55 23.45
N ASP A 657 50.75 -0.84 22.69
CA ASP A 657 50.57 -0.61 21.26
C ASP A 657 50.70 -1.91 20.44
N HIS A 658 51.56 -2.84 20.86
CA HIS A 658 51.83 -4.08 20.12
C HIS A 658 50.72 -5.12 20.31
N MET A 659 50.11 -5.16 21.50
CA MET A 659 48.97 -6.02 21.81
C MET A 659 47.68 -5.54 21.13
N LEU A 660 47.52 -4.21 21.00
CA LEU A 660 46.40 -3.58 20.30
C LEU A 660 46.48 -3.82 18.78
N LEU A 661 47.68 -3.75 18.19
CA LEU A 661 47.91 -4.04 16.78
C LEU A 661 47.64 -5.51 16.42
N GLU A 662 48.00 -6.46 17.30
CA GLU A 662 47.70 -7.89 17.06
C GLU A 662 46.19 -8.21 17.16
N LEU A 663 45.47 -7.55 18.08
CA LEU A 663 44.01 -7.65 18.20
C LEU A 663 43.29 -7.05 16.98
N LEU A 664 43.76 -5.89 16.50
CA LEU A 664 43.21 -5.23 15.32
C LEU A 664 43.47 -6.02 14.03
N ASN A 665 44.67 -6.60 13.86
CA ASN A 665 45.01 -7.40 12.68
C ASN A 665 44.23 -8.74 12.62
N LYS A 666 44.02 -9.41 13.76
CA LYS A 666 43.24 -10.67 13.79
C LYS A 666 41.74 -10.45 13.62
N GLN A 667 41.20 -9.27 13.91
CA GLN A 667 39.79 -8.95 13.69
C GLN A 667 39.49 -8.34 12.31
N PHE A 668 40.46 -7.69 11.66
CA PHE A 668 40.30 -7.16 10.30
C PHE A 668 40.07 -8.27 9.25
N LEU A 669 40.65 -9.46 9.46
CA LEU A 669 40.43 -10.63 8.61
C LEU A 669 39.04 -11.28 8.80
N CYS A 670 38.28 -10.88 9.83
CA CYS A 670 36.95 -11.44 10.15
C CYS A 670 35.79 -10.47 9.89
N GLY A 671 36.02 -9.32 9.26
CA GLY A 671 34.96 -8.48 8.67
C GLY A 671 33.93 -7.89 9.65
N GLN A 672 34.32 -7.59 10.89
CA GLN A 672 33.45 -6.89 11.84
C GLN A 672 33.86 -5.41 12.00
N THR A 673 32.92 -4.50 11.78
CA THR A 673 33.08 -3.07 12.05
C THR A 673 32.80 -2.78 13.53
N ILE A 674 33.79 -2.27 14.27
CA ILE A 674 33.58 -1.69 15.62
C ILE A 674 33.49 -0.17 15.46
N ASN A 675 32.45 0.44 16.05
CA ASN A 675 32.34 1.89 16.19
C ASN A 675 32.89 2.28 17.57
N LEU A 676 34.17 2.68 17.64
CA LEU A 676 34.80 3.19 18.87
C LEU A 676 34.69 4.71 18.90
N ALA A 677 33.64 5.23 19.54
CA ALA A 677 33.64 6.60 20.02
C ALA A 677 34.24 6.60 21.44
N THR A 678 35.55 6.85 21.54
CA THR A 678 36.17 7.20 22.83
C THR A 678 37.09 8.39 22.62
N VAL A 679 36.73 9.49 23.27
CA VAL A 679 37.48 10.74 23.35
C VAL A 679 38.82 10.45 24.02
N PHE A 680 39.92 10.51 23.28
CA PHE A 680 41.25 10.58 23.86
C PHE A 680 41.75 12.02 23.81
N SER A 681 42.01 12.56 25.00
CA SER A 681 42.67 13.83 25.23
C SER A 681 44.07 13.82 24.62
N GLY A 682 44.23 14.58 23.53
CA GLY A 682 45.48 15.19 23.07
C GLY A 682 46.74 14.31 23.05
N ARG A 683 46.99 13.61 21.93
CA ARG A 683 48.35 13.27 21.43
C ARG A 683 48.26 12.87 19.94
N VAL A 684 49.13 13.43 19.12
CA VAL A 684 49.25 13.14 17.67
C VAL A 684 50.25 12.01 17.45
N ILE A 685 49.88 10.98 16.69
CA ILE A 685 50.79 9.95 16.19
C ILE A 685 50.72 9.96 14.66
N THR A 686 51.86 9.96 13.98
CA THR A 686 51.99 9.98 12.52
C THR A 686 52.59 8.66 12.04
N VAL A 687 52.01 8.03 11.01
CA VAL A 687 52.57 6.82 10.35
C VAL A 687 52.64 7.08 8.84
N PRO A 688 53.79 6.88 8.16
CA PRO A 688 53.95 7.15 6.73
C PRO A 688 53.72 5.92 5.83
N ASN A 689 53.09 6.18 4.67
CA ASN A 689 53.11 5.46 3.38
C ASN A 689 52.80 3.96 3.31
N TYR A 690 51.61 3.62 2.79
CA TYR A 690 51.34 2.37 2.06
C TYR A 690 50.35 2.64 0.91
N GLN A 691 50.72 2.31 -0.34
CA GLN A 691 49.90 2.44 -1.56
C GLN A 691 49.23 1.11 -1.91
N PHE A 692 47.97 1.15 -2.39
CA PHE A 692 47.30 0.06 -3.12
C PHE A 692 46.89 0.56 -4.52
N GLU A 693 47.14 -0.26 -5.55
CA GLU A 693 46.78 -0.05 -6.96
C GLU A 693 45.29 -0.35 -7.24
N GLU A 694 44.70 0.40 -8.19
CA GLU A 694 43.28 0.42 -8.56
C GLU A 694 42.87 -0.64 -9.59
N THR A 695 41.67 -1.23 -9.43
CA THR A 695 40.82 -1.71 -10.54
C THR A 695 39.35 -1.32 -10.31
N ASN A 696 38.70 -0.86 -11.39
CA ASN A 696 37.43 -0.13 -11.45
C ASN A 696 36.15 -0.93 -11.08
N SER A 697 35.40 -0.46 -10.08
CA SER A 697 33.93 -0.61 -9.95
C SER A 697 33.36 0.48 -9.04
N TRP A 698 32.43 1.29 -9.54
CA TRP A 698 31.87 2.44 -8.79
C TRP A 698 30.77 2.00 -7.81
N PHE A 699 31.16 1.78 -6.55
CA PHE A 699 30.30 1.96 -5.38
C PHE A 699 30.51 3.40 -4.86
N GLN A 700 29.45 4.20 -4.71
CA GLN A 700 29.55 5.48 -4.00
C GLN A 700 29.58 5.24 -2.49
N THR A 701 30.77 5.39 -1.90
CA THR A 701 30.95 5.66 -0.47
C THR A 701 31.38 7.12 -0.36
N SER A 702 30.71 7.90 0.49
CA SER A 702 31.10 9.29 0.76
C SER A 702 32.43 9.31 1.51
N VAL A 703 33.49 9.81 0.87
CA VAL A 703 34.76 10.14 1.52
C VAL A 703 34.94 11.65 1.49
N LEU A 704 35.07 12.25 2.68
CA LEU A 704 35.43 13.66 2.85
C LEU A 704 36.96 13.72 2.92
N VAL A 705 37.62 14.20 1.87
CA VAL A 705 39.05 14.56 1.90
C VAL A 705 39.18 16.03 1.54
N GLN A 706 39.61 16.84 2.51
CA GLN A 706 40.05 18.20 2.28
C GLN A 706 41.58 18.16 2.13
N HIS A 707 42.12 18.50 0.96
CA HIS A 707 43.57 18.67 0.80
C HIS A 707 43.92 20.07 0.29
N LYS A 708 44.78 20.75 1.05
CA LYS A 708 45.46 22.01 0.72
C LYS A 708 46.18 21.90 -0.62
N THR A 709 46.14 22.96 -1.43
CA THR A 709 47.16 23.21 -2.45
C THR A 709 47.60 24.66 -2.46
N GLU A 710 48.85 24.88 -2.04
CA GLU A 710 49.74 25.86 -2.68
C GLU A 710 50.84 24.97 -3.30
N ASN A 711 51.03 24.97 -4.62
CA ASN A 711 51.70 26.08 -5.27
C ASN A 711 51.31 26.21 -6.75
N ASN A 712 51.21 27.48 -7.17
CA ASN A 712 51.25 27.98 -8.54
C ASN A 712 51.56 26.95 -9.64
N ASN A 713 50.55 26.56 -10.42
CA ASN A 713 50.39 26.95 -11.82
C ASN A 713 49.37 26.06 -12.54
N LYS A 714 48.64 26.71 -13.46
CA LYS A 714 47.78 26.15 -14.54
C LYS A 714 46.31 25.81 -14.18
N LYS A 715 45.50 26.85 -14.41
CA LYS A 715 44.25 26.90 -15.21
C LYS A 715 43.30 25.70 -15.13
N ILE A 716 42.18 25.98 -14.46
CA ILE A 716 40.82 25.45 -14.66
C ILE A 716 40.56 25.08 -16.13
N LYS A 717 40.22 23.81 -16.38
CA LYS A 717 39.25 23.34 -17.38
C LYS A 717 39.01 21.84 -17.20
N ASP A 718 37.72 21.48 -17.14
CA ASP A 718 37.10 20.16 -17.20
C ASP A 718 36.81 19.44 -15.86
N PHE A 719 35.51 19.19 -15.66
CA PHE A 719 34.86 18.28 -14.71
C PHE A 719 34.72 18.70 -13.24
N PHE A 720 33.80 19.65 -13.02
CA PHE A 720 32.58 19.42 -12.25
C PHE A 720 31.41 20.10 -12.97
#